data_AF-A0A1F9M549-F1
#
_entry.id   AF-A0A1F9M549-F1
#
_cell.length_a   1.000
_cell.length_b   1.000
_cell.length_c   1.000
_cell.angle_alpha   90.00
_cell.angle_beta   90.00
_cell.angle_gamma   90.00
#
_symmetry.space_group_name_H-M   'P 1'
#
loop_
_entity.id
_entity.type
_entity.pdbx_description
1 polymer ?
#
loop_
_entity_poly.entity_id
_entity_poly.type
_entity_poly.pdbx_seq_one_letter_code
_entity_poly.pdbx_strand_id
1 'polypeptide(L)'
;MNQPEPVYLIDASAYIYRAYHAIAPLTNKSGLPTHAVYGFTNILLRVLREKAPRFLGIAFDARGPNFRHEMYPAYKANRPAMPDDLACQIPYIKEIVAAHNIASLERQGYEADDLLASAARKLAAHGHPVILVSGDKDLLQLVSEQITVWDPMRDVFMSPDAVRTKYNIPPPQLLDFFALVGDSSDNVPGVAGIGPKTAEKLINQYGTLEGLYQKIETIPQAKLKERLLANRENAFLSRRLIALREDLASPELKEYETSEANEEKLQELYGLLDFSRLLKARPSVAVALESKGFQLITTESQLEKACQQLAQAPLLVLDTETTSLDPRLAELVGLSLCGATEEAWYLPIGHRDAAGNLVPNQLPLALVQKHLAPLFSDPQLPKLAHNLKFDLPILENHGLRLRGPLWDTMIASYLLDPSRRSQKLDDLCLELLGLRLTSFAEVTCGDKRPDSFAYVAPEAARDYSCEDVAGAFLLWQQFRPQLEQLGLWELFSDLEMKLVPILAQMEQAGITVDQAQLRCLSVDFGQQLAELEKTIYALAGEEFNINSTRQLGEILFAKLGLPQGRKTKTGYSTDIKVLEGLARQHDLPAAIMAHRNLSKLKNTYVDRLPELIHPSTGRVHTSFNQTVTATGRLSSSNPNLQNIPIRTPEGQKIRAAFVAAPGQLFLSADYSQIDLRVMAHYAQDPALLTAFRAGSDVHNQTAAEIFRINPAFISPEMRRVAKTINFGIIYGISAFGLAAQLNLSRKEAATFIDRYFAHYAGVKRFMEEIVAKARQDGFVTTLLNRRRLLPDINSANKASREFAERTAINTPIQGTAADIIKLATIAATRRLSEQGLGARLLLQIHDELVFEVPLSEIEATGAVVKEAMEGVMRLDVPLVVNTVVGENLAKV
;
A
#
# COMPACT_ATOMS: atom_id res chain seq x y z
N MET A 1 31.29 -16.04 39.21
CA MET A 1 31.34 -17.09 38.17
C MET A 1 30.36 -16.67 37.09
N ASN A 2 30.81 -16.43 35.85
CA ASN A 2 29.91 -16.10 34.75
C ASN A 2 28.95 -17.29 34.56
N GLN A 3 27.64 -17.03 34.57
CA GLN A 3 26.67 -18.04 34.16
C GLN A 3 26.96 -18.43 32.70
N PRO A 4 26.96 -19.73 32.35
CA PRO A 4 27.14 -20.17 30.98
C PRO A 4 26.10 -19.53 30.06
N GLU A 5 26.54 -18.98 28.93
CA GLU A 5 25.67 -18.27 27.99
C GLU A 5 24.66 -19.24 27.34
N PRO A 6 23.42 -18.78 27.09
CA PRO A 6 22.38 -19.62 26.53
C PRO A 6 22.59 -19.93 25.04
N VAL A 7 22.24 -21.14 24.63
CA VAL A 7 22.19 -21.57 23.22
C VAL A 7 20.77 -21.46 22.71
N TYR A 8 20.58 -20.76 21.59
CA TYR A 8 19.29 -20.64 20.93
C TYR A 8 19.18 -21.67 19.82
N LEU A 9 18.09 -22.43 19.77
CA LEU A 9 17.84 -23.40 18.71
C LEU A 9 16.47 -23.12 18.07
N ILE A 10 16.44 -22.74 16.79
CA ILE A 10 15.22 -22.35 16.07
C ILE A 10 14.64 -23.54 15.30
N ASP A 11 13.35 -23.74 15.44
CA ASP A 11 12.54 -24.60 14.58
C ASP A 11 12.14 -23.84 13.31
N ALA A 12 12.91 -24.00 12.23
CA ALA A 12 12.63 -23.27 10.99
C ALA A 12 11.36 -23.77 10.30
N SER A 13 11.13 -25.08 10.28
CA SER A 13 9.96 -25.67 9.62
C SER A 13 8.65 -25.09 10.13
N ALA A 14 8.48 -24.99 11.45
CA ALA A 14 7.26 -24.42 12.02
C ALA A 14 7.09 -22.94 11.66
N TYR A 15 8.17 -22.14 11.70
CA TYR A 15 8.08 -20.72 11.39
C TYR A 15 7.90 -20.42 9.90
N ILE A 16 8.43 -21.25 9.01
CA ILE A 16 8.22 -21.12 7.56
C ILE A 16 6.74 -21.28 7.23
N TYR A 17 6.10 -22.35 7.74
CA TYR A 17 4.66 -22.57 7.52
C TYR A 17 3.81 -21.48 8.18
N ARG A 18 4.18 -21.03 9.39
CA ARG A 18 3.48 -19.92 10.05
C ARG A 18 3.62 -18.62 9.26
N ALA A 19 4.80 -18.30 8.74
CA ALA A 19 5.05 -17.12 7.92
C ALA A 19 4.21 -17.15 6.64
N TYR A 20 4.17 -18.30 5.95
CA TYR A 20 3.38 -18.52 4.74
C TYR A 20 1.90 -18.21 4.95
N HIS A 21 1.29 -18.67 6.05
CA HIS A 21 -0.12 -18.42 6.32
C HIS A 21 -0.42 -17.07 6.98
N ALA A 22 0.57 -16.43 7.62
CA ALA A 22 0.38 -15.19 8.34
C ALA A 22 0.47 -13.95 7.43
N ILE A 23 1.33 -13.99 6.42
CA ILE A 23 1.63 -12.87 5.53
C ILE A 23 0.79 -12.99 4.27
N ALA A 24 0.17 -11.88 3.83
CA ALA A 24 -0.53 -11.86 2.55
C ALA A 24 0.43 -12.22 1.41
N PRO A 25 -0.01 -12.94 0.37
CA PRO A 25 0.86 -13.32 -0.73
C PRO A 25 1.63 -12.13 -1.30
N LEU A 26 2.95 -12.23 -1.29
CA LEU A 26 3.89 -11.30 -1.90
C LEU A 26 4.60 -12.03 -3.04
N THR A 27 4.86 -11.29 -4.10
CA THR A 27 5.53 -11.76 -5.31
C THR A 27 6.56 -10.70 -5.71
N ASN A 28 7.75 -11.12 -6.13
CA ASN A 28 8.77 -10.22 -6.67
C ASN A 28 8.46 -9.83 -8.13
N LYS A 29 9.28 -8.97 -8.72
CA LYS A 29 9.17 -8.49 -10.12
C LYS A 29 9.19 -9.61 -11.16
N SER A 30 9.82 -10.76 -10.88
CA SER A 30 9.89 -11.91 -11.79
C SER A 30 8.75 -12.91 -11.63
N GLY A 31 7.81 -12.67 -10.71
CA GLY A 31 6.69 -13.58 -10.45
C GLY A 31 6.97 -14.66 -9.40
N LEU A 32 8.13 -14.64 -8.73
CA LEU A 32 8.48 -15.55 -7.64
C LEU A 32 7.73 -15.15 -6.35
N PRO A 33 6.96 -16.05 -5.70
CA PRO A 33 6.40 -15.81 -4.38
C PRO A 33 7.50 -15.59 -3.32
N THR A 34 7.36 -14.58 -2.46
CA THR A 34 8.42 -14.22 -1.47
C THR A 34 7.92 -14.02 -0.04
N HIS A 35 6.63 -14.18 0.24
CA HIS A 35 6.02 -13.88 1.53
C HIS A 35 6.47 -14.81 2.68
N ALA A 36 6.69 -16.10 2.43
CA ALA A 36 7.18 -17.03 3.43
C ALA A 36 8.66 -16.73 3.78
N VAL A 37 9.48 -16.45 2.75
CA VAL A 37 10.87 -16.01 2.92
C VAL A 37 10.92 -14.73 3.77
N TYR A 38 10.13 -13.72 3.37
CA TYR A 38 10.08 -12.43 4.07
C TYR A 38 9.69 -12.58 5.54
N GLY A 39 8.66 -13.39 5.83
CA GLY A 39 8.20 -13.60 7.19
C GLY A 39 9.21 -14.34 8.05
N PHE A 40 9.81 -15.41 7.53
CA PHE A 40 10.84 -16.15 8.23
C PHE A 40 12.08 -15.29 8.51
N THR A 41 12.57 -14.54 7.51
CA THR A 41 13.72 -13.64 7.66
C THR A 41 13.49 -12.59 8.75
N ASN A 42 12.28 -12.02 8.85
CA ASN A 42 11.98 -11.07 9.93
C ASN A 42 11.99 -11.71 11.32
N ILE A 43 11.54 -12.96 11.45
CA ILE A 43 11.61 -13.71 12.72
C ILE A 43 13.07 -13.95 13.09
N LEU A 44 13.89 -14.41 12.14
CA LEU A 44 15.32 -14.61 12.34
C LEU A 44 16.03 -13.32 12.80
N LEU A 45 15.81 -12.21 12.07
CA LEU A 45 16.41 -10.91 12.40
C LEU A 45 15.95 -10.39 13.76
N ARG A 46 14.72 -10.70 14.18
CA ARG A 46 14.23 -10.35 15.50
C ARG A 46 14.98 -11.12 16.59
N VAL A 47 15.20 -12.43 16.42
CA VAL A 47 16.00 -13.23 17.36
C VAL A 47 17.41 -12.65 17.47
N LEU A 48 18.07 -12.38 16.33
CA LEU A 48 19.41 -11.81 16.29
C LEU A 48 19.49 -10.43 16.99
N ARG A 49 18.49 -9.57 16.79
CA ARG A 49 18.48 -8.21 17.34
C ARG A 49 18.11 -8.15 18.82
N GLU A 50 17.05 -8.85 19.23
CA GLU A 50 16.52 -8.77 20.58
C GLU A 50 17.29 -9.62 21.58
N LYS A 51 17.87 -10.73 21.12
CA LYS A 51 18.55 -11.70 21.98
C LYS A 51 20.06 -11.72 21.81
N ALA A 52 20.59 -11.20 20.70
CA ALA A 52 22.02 -11.15 20.37
C ALA A 52 22.76 -12.44 20.76
N PRO A 53 22.30 -13.62 20.29
CA PRO A 53 22.81 -14.89 20.76
C PRO A 53 24.25 -15.11 20.31
N ARG A 54 25.13 -15.48 21.24
CA ARG A 54 26.47 -15.98 20.90
C ARG A 54 26.41 -17.36 20.24
N PHE A 55 25.49 -18.21 20.67
CA PHE A 55 25.31 -19.56 20.12
C PHE A 55 23.91 -19.72 19.54
N LEU A 56 23.81 -20.05 18.25
CA LEU A 56 22.56 -20.17 17.51
C LEU A 56 22.62 -21.34 16.52
N GLY A 57 21.59 -22.19 16.57
CA GLY A 57 21.35 -23.26 15.60
C GLY A 57 19.94 -23.20 15.04
N ILE A 58 19.72 -23.76 13.85
CA ILE A 58 18.42 -23.82 13.18
C ILE A 58 18.19 -25.24 12.66
N ALA A 59 17.02 -25.82 12.90
CA ALA A 59 16.64 -27.14 12.39
C ALA A 59 15.60 -27.05 11.27
N PHE A 60 15.79 -27.86 10.23
CA PHE A 60 14.88 -28.02 9.09
C PHE A 60 14.38 -29.47 8.98
N ASP A 61 13.14 -29.65 8.56
CA ASP A 61 12.65 -30.97 8.16
C ASP A 61 13.31 -31.41 6.86
N ALA A 62 13.73 -32.67 6.82
CA ALA A 62 14.19 -33.31 5.60
C ALA A 62 13.00 -33.78 4.74
N ARG A 63 13.22 -33.86 3.41
CA ARG A 63 12.21 -34.43 2.50
C ARG A 63 12.10 -35.94 2.66
N GLY A 64 10.88 -36.45 2.59
CA GLY A 64 10.56 -37.88 2.57
C GLY A 64 9.95 -38.41 3.87
N PRO A 65 9.57 -39.70 3.90
CA PRO A 65 9.01 -40.32 5.10
C PRO A 65 10.07 -40.41 6.20
N ASN A 66 9.60 -40.39 7.45
CA ASN A 66 10.41 -40.59 8.65
C ASN A 66 9.97 -41.86 9.39
N PHE A 67 10.68 -42.20 10.47
CA PHE A 67 10.39 -43.39 11.28
C PHE A 67 8.96 -43.43 11.87
N ARG A 68 8.28 -42.28 12.01
CA ARG A 68 6.87 -42.23 12.45
C ARG A 68 5.90 -42.76 11.40
N HIS A 69 6.21 -42.58 10.11
CA HIS A 69 5.41 -43.13 9.01
C HIS A 69 5.55 -44.66 8.91
N GLU A 70 6.71 -45.21 9.30
CA GLU A 70 6.88 -46.67 9.42
C GLU A 70 6.08 -47.24 10.61
N MET A 71 6.01 -46.50 11.72
CA MET A 71 5.24 -46.89 12.91
C MET A 71 3.72 -46.76 12.73
N TYR A 72 3.27 -45.72 12.02
CA TYR A 72 1.86 -45.47 11.76
C TYR A 72 1.69 -44.81 10.38
N PRO A 73 1.33 -45.59 9.33
CA PRO A 73 1.23 -45.08 7.96
C PRO A 73 0.26 -43.91 7.76
N ALA A 74 -0.72 -43.75 8.66
CA ALA A 74 -1.68 -42.65 8.61
C ALA A 74 -1.18 -41.37 9.33
N TYR A 75 0.01 -41.36 9.92
CA TYR A 75 0.61 -40.18 10.54
C TYR A 75 0.74 -39.04 9.53
N LYS A 76 0.28 -37.84 9.88
CA LYS A 76 0.23 -36.64 9.01
C LYS A 76 -0.48 -36.84 7.66
N ALA A 77 -1.21 -37.94 7.44
CA ALA A 77 -1.89 -38.24 6.17
C ALA A 77 -2.99 -37.23 5.81
N ASN A 78 -3.55 -36.55 6.81
CA ASN A 78 -4.55 -35.49 6.62
C ASN A 78 -3.92 -34.12 6.32
N ARG A 79 -2.59 -33.97 6.39
CA ARG A 79 -1.92 -32.71 6.04
C ARG A 79 -1.94 -32.56 4.51
N PRO A 80 -2.37 -31.39 3.99
CA PRO A 80 -2.25 -31.12 2.56
C PRO A 80 -0.78 -31.16 2.15
N ALA A 81 -0.51 -31.57 0.90
CA ALA A 81 0.83 -31.48 0.34
C ALA A 81 1.35 -30.03 0.42
N MET A 82 2.66 -29.87 0.58
CA MET A 82 3.29 -28.55 0.58
C MET A 82 2.89 -27.81 -0.71
N PRO A 83 2.31 -26.61 -0.61
CA PRO A 83 1.99 -25.81 -1.78
C PRO A 83 3.21 -25.51 -2.64
N ASP A 84 3.08 -25.56 -3.98
CA ASP A 84 4.21 -25.32 -4.90
C ASP A 84 4.82 -23.92 -4.72
N ASP A 85 3.98 -22.93 -4.40
CA ASP A 85 4.39 -21.55 -4.10
C ASP A 85 5.17 -21.42 -2.78
N LEU A 86 4.99 -22.33 -1.83
CA LEU A 86 5.84 -22.44 -0.64
C LEU A 86 7.12 -23.23 -0.96
N ALA A 87 7.01 -24.32 -1.73
CA ALA A 87 8.12 -25.19 -2.04
C ALA A 87 9.27 -24.45 -2.76
N CYS A 88 8.95 -23.51 -3.66
CA CYS A 88 9.95 -22.70 -4.35
C CYS A 88 10.66 -21.66 -3.45
N GLN A 89 10.12 -21.37 -2.25
CA GLN A 89 10.67 -20.40 -1.31
C GLN A 89 11.71 -21.00 -0.34
N ILE A 90 11.63 -22.31 -0.06
CA ILE A 90 12.51 -22.99 0.90
C ILE A 90 14.01 -22.85 0.58
N PRO A 91 14.47 -22.98 -0.68
CA PRO A 91 15.89 -22.83 -1.00
C PRO A 91 16.44 -21.46 -0.60
N TYR A 92 15.71 -20.37 -0.88
CA TYR A 92 16.11 -19.01 -0.52
C TYR A 92 16.20 -18.79 0.99
N ILE A 93 15.31 -19.43 1.77
CA ILE A 93 15.39 -19.40 3.23
C ILE A 93 16.70 -20.04 3.72
N LYS A 94 17.06 -21.21 3.16
CA LYS A 94 18.32 -21.89 3.51
C LYS A 94 19.54 -21.05 3.11
N GLU A 95 19.50 -20.42 1.93
CA GLU A 95 20.58 -19.52 1.49
C GLU A 95 20.73 -18.30 2.40
N ILE A 96 19.62 -17.70 2.87
CA ILE A 96 19.67 -16.59 3.83
C ILE A 96 20.27 -17.04 5.18
N VAL A 97 19.88 -18.21 5.69
CA VAL A 97 20.43 -18.76 6.93
C VAL A 97 21.93 -19.03 6.79
N ALA A 98 22.35 -19.62 5.66
CA ALA A 98 23.76 -19.85 5.36
C ALA A 98 24.54 -18.53 5.24
N ALA A 99 23.97 -17.52 4.60
CA ALA A 99 24.61 -16.20 4.47
C ALA A 99 24.71 -15.46 5.81
N HIS A 100 23.86 -15.78 6.80
CA HIS A 100 24.03 -15.34 8.18
C HIS A 100 25.06 -16.17 8.99
N ASN A 101 25.72 -17.15 8.36
CA ASN A 101 26.70 -18.05 8.99
C ASN A 101 26.14 -18.78 10.22
N ILE A 102 24.89 -19.26 10.13
CA ILE A 102 24.22 -19.97 11.22
C ILE A 102 24.23 -21.48 10.97
N ALA A 103 24.54 -22.25 12.01
CA ALA A 103 24.53 -23.72 11.96
C ALA A 103 23.14 -24.28 11.64
N SER A 104 23.06 -25.13 10.62
CA SER A 104 21.82 -25.78 10.17
C SER A 104 21.84 -27.27 10.49
N LEU A 105 20.77 -27.76 11.12
CA LEU A 105 20.52 -29.17 11.44
C LEU A 105 19.46 -29.72 10.48
N GLU A 106 19.83 -30.69 9.65
CA GLU A 106 18.90 -31.38 8.75
C GLU A 106 19.38 -32.82 8.56
N ARG A 107 18.50 -33.81 8.78
CA ARG A 107 18.84 -35.22 8.65
C ARG A 107 17.66 -36.03 8.13
N GLN A 108 17.89 -36.76 7.03
CA GLN A 108 16.86 -37.63 6.46
C GLN A 108 16.41 -38.70 7.47
N GLY A 109 15.11 -38.95 7.50
CA GLY A 109 14.48 -39.94 8.39
C GLY A 109 14.06 -39.41 9.76
N TYR A 110 14.38 -38.15 10.09
CA TYR A 110 14.03 -37.49 11.35
C TYR A 110 13.40 -36.12 11.10
N GLU A 111 12.58 -35.66 12.04
CA GLU A 111 11.96 -34.32 11.99
C GLU A 111 12.85 -33.28 12.67
N ALA A 112 12.63 -32.00 12.36
CA ALA A 112 13.36 -30.90 12.99
C ALA A 112 13.30 -30.97 14.52
N ASP A 113 12.13 -31.34 15.08
CA ASP A 113 11.90 -31.47 16.51
C ASP A 113 12.81 -32.51 17.18
N ASP A 114 13.11 -33.62 16.49
CA ASP A 114 14.01 -34.67 17.00
C ASP A 114 15.47 -34.17 17.06
N LEU A 115 15.89 -33.40 16.06
CA LEU A 115 17.22 -32.82 16.02
C LEU A 115 17.38 -31.77 17.12
N LEU A 116 16.36 -30.92 17.30
CA LEU A 116 16.31 -29.93 18.38
C LEU A 116 16.33 -30.59 19.76
N ALA A 117 15.55 -31.66 19.95
CA ALA A 117 15.50 -32.40 21.22
C ALA A 117 16.86 -33.00 21.59
N SER A 118 17.50 -33.68 20.64
CA SER A 118 18.84 -34.26 20.85
C SER A 118 19.90 -33.20 21.11
N ALA A 119 19.90 -32.10 20.35
CA ALA A 119 20.83 -30.99 20.55
C ALA A 119 20.62 -30.32 21.92
N ALA A 120 19.36 -30.02 22.29
CA ALA A 120 19.03 -29.38 23.55
C ALA A 120 19.45 -30.22 24.76
N ARG A 121 19.22 -31.54 24.72
CA ARG A 121 19.63 -32.46 25.78
C ARG A 121 21.14 -32.56 25.91
N LYS A 122 21.85 -32.70 24.78
CA LYS A 122 23.31 -32.74 24.76
C LYS A 122 23.91 -31.46 25.37
N LEU A 123 23.45 -30.29 24.93
CA LEU A 123 23.96 -28.99 25.39
C LEU A 123 23.64 -28.74 26.88
N ALA A 124 22.40 -29.05 27.30
CA ALA A 124 22.00 -28.94 28.71
C ALA A 124 22.81 -29.87 29.62
N ALA A 125 23.12 -31.10 29.18
CA ALA A 125 23.97 -32.03 29.92
C ALA A 125 25.42 -31.52 30.09
N HIS A 126 25.90 -30.68 29.17
CA HIS A 126 27.20 -30.00 29.26
C HIS A 126 27.13 -28.67 30.02
N GLY A 127 25.99 -28.36 30.67
CA GLY A 127 25.84 -27.21 31.55
C GLY A 127 25.45 -25.90 30.87
N HIS A 128 25.06 -25.93 29.58
CA HIS A 128 24.60 -24.75 28.86
C HIS A 128 23.08 -24.61 28.92
N PRO A 129 22.52 -23.46 29.34
CA PRO A 129 21.10 -23.20 29.22
C PRO A 129 20.69 -23.20 27.75
N VAL A 130 19.54 -23.78 27.41
CA VAL A 130 19.03 -23.86 26.04
C VAL A 130 17.68 -23.18 25.94
N ILE A 131 17.53 -22.36 24.90
CA ILE A 131 16.28 -21.69 24.54
C ILE A 131 15.85 -22.23 23.18
N LEU A 132 14.82 -23.09 23.19
CA LEU A 132 14.16 -23.57 21.99
C LEU A 132 13.24 -22.47 21.47
N VAL A 133 13.51 -21.97 20.28
CA VAL A 133 12.68 -20.98 19.60
C VAL A 133 11.69 -21.73 18.72
N SER A 134 10.50 -21.99 19.24
CA SER A 134 9.39 -22.64 18.53
C SER A 134 8.06 -22.30 19.18
N GLY A 135 6.99 -22.45 18.43
CA GLY A 135 5.63 -22.42 18.98
C GLY A 135 4.96 -23.78 18.96
N ASP A 136 5.67 -24.86 18.63
CA ASP A 136 5.16 -26.22 18.74
C ASP A 136 4.98 -26.62 20.21
N LYS A 137 3.85 -27.24 20.52
CA LYS A 137 3.54 -27.71 21.88
C LYS A 137 4.34 -28.97 22.23
N ASP A 138 4.77 -29.76 21.24
CA ASP A 138 5.40 -31.06 21.48
C ASP A 138 6.80 -30.88 22.08
N LEU A 139 7.52 -29.81 21.72
CA LEU A 139 8.80 -29.43 22.33
C LEU A 139 8.70 -29.04 23.81
N LEU A 140 7.49 -28.76 24.33
CA LEU A 140 7.30 -28.45 25.75
C LEU A 140 7.61 -29.63 26.67
N GLN A 141 7.65 -30.86 26.14
CA GLN A 141 8.07 -32.05 26.90
C GLN A 141 9.55 -32.01 27.33
N LEU A 142 10.37 -31.15 26.70
CA LEU A 142 11.79 -30.98 27.02
C LEU A 142 12.04 -29.93 28.11
N VAL A 143 11.03 -29.12 28.45
CA VAL A 143 11.18 -27.98 29.36
C VAL A 143 11.67 -28.45 30.74
N SER A 144 12.74 -27.81 31.23
CA SER A 144 13.39 -28.10 32.50
C SER A 144 14.08 -26.84 33.02
N GLU A 145 14.79 -26.92 34.14
CA GLU A 145 15.57 -25.78 34.66
C GLU A 145 16.61 -25.26 33.66
N GLN A 146 17.12 -26.13 32.77
CA GLN A 146 18.13 -25.78 31.77
C GLN A 146 17.57 -25.62 30.35
N ILE A 147 16.29 -25.93 30.11
CA ILE A 147 15.69 -25.88 28.76
C ILE A 147 14.37 -25.12 28.85
N THR A 148 14.26 -24.03 28.10
CA THR A 148 13.03 -23.24 27.99
C THR A 148 12.59 -23.13 26.54
N VAL A 149 11.30 -22.92 26.31
CA VAL A 149 10.75 -22.68 24.96
C VAL A 149 10.28 -21.22 24.86
N TRP A 150 10.63 -20.54 23.79
CA TRP A 150 10.20 -19.16 23.50
C TRP A 150 9.51 -19.07 22.14
N ASP A 151 8.30 -18.52 22.11
CA ASP A 151 7.57 -18.19 20.88
C ASP A 151 7.70 -16.68 20.61
N PRO A 152 8.63 -16.21 19.76
CA PRO A 152 8.77 -14.81 19.38
C PRO A 152 7.49 -14.18 18.83
N MET A 153 6.60 -14.92 18.15
CA MET A 153 5.40 -14.29 17.57
C MET A 153 4.41 -13.84 18.64
N ARG A 154 4.33 -14.58 19.75
CA ARG A 154 3.47 -14.24 20.90
C ARG A 154 4.24 -13.55 22.03
N ASP A 155 5.57 -13.56 21.94
CA ASP A 155 6.51 -13.15 22.97
C ASP A 155 6.26 -13.84 24.31
N VAL A 156 6.12 -15.18 24.27
CA VAL A 156 5.83 -15.99 25.45
C VAL A 156 6.98 -16.96 25.73
N PHE A 157 7.47 -16.93 26.96
CA PHE A 157 8.41 -17.92 27.49
C PHE A 157 7.66 -19.02 28.26
N MET A 158 7.98 -20.26 27.95
CA MET A 158 7.46 -21.44 28.61
C MET A 158 8.58 -22.04 29.48
N SER A 159 8.70 -21.52 30.70
CA SER A 159 9.46 -22.12 31.79
C SER A 159 8.71 -23.30 32.41
N PRO A 160 9.35 -24.11 33.30
CA PRO A 160 8.64 -25.18 34.01
C PRO A 160 7.38 -24.70 34.73
N ASP A 161 7.41 -23.51 35.33
CA ASP A 161 6.25 -22.91 36.00
C ASP A 161 5.18 -22.45 35.02
N ALA A 162 5.57 -21.80 33.91
CA ALA A 162 4.62 -21.38 32.89
C ALA A 162 3.90 -22.57 32.23
N VAL A 163 4.61 -23.69 32.05
CA VAL A 163 4.01 -24.96 31.60
C VAL A 163 2.99 -25.46 32.62
N ARG A 164 3.35 -25.49 33.91
CA ARG A 164 2.43 -25.90 34.99
C ARG A 164 1.20 -25.00 35.03
N THR A 165 1.35 -23.68 34.90
CA THR A 165 0.20 -22.75 34.87
C THR A 165 -0.71 -23.00 33.67
N LYS A 166 -0.13 -23.29 32.49
CA LYS A 166 -0.90 -23.46 31.25
C LYS A 166 -1.66 -24.79 31.17
N TYR A 167 -1.01 -25.89 31.56
CA TYR A 167 -1.57 -27.24 31.40
C TYR A 167 -2.01 -27.88 32.72
N ASN A 168 -1.69 -27.26 33.86
CA ASN A 168 -1.88 -27.84 35.20
C ASN A 168 -1.19 -29.21 35.38
N ILE A 169 -0.12 -29.44 34.59
CA ILE A 169 0.67 -30.67 34.52
C ILE A 169 2.15 -30.26 34.40
N PRO A 170 3.08 -30.92 35.12
CA PRO A 170 4.51 -30.64 34.99
C PRO A 170 5.09 -31.15 33.66
N PRO A 171 6.16 -30.52 33.12
CA PRO A 171 6.74 -30.90 31.82
C PRO A 171 7.01 -32.40 31.60
N PRO A 172 7.56 -33.17 32.57
CA PRO A 172 7.84 -34.61 32.38
C PRO A 172 6.60 -35.47 32.11
N GLN A 173 5.40 -34.97 32.43
CA GLN A 173 4.13 -35.69 32.25
C GLN A 173 3.35 -35.21 31.02
N LEU A 174 3.82 -34.17 30.32
CA LEU A 174 3.14 -33.64 29.13
C LEU A 174 3.06 -34.65 27.99
N LEU A 175 4.08 -35.50 27.85
CA LEU A 175 4.10 -36.57 26.85
C LEU A 175 2.90 -37.52 27.02
N ASP A 176 2.66 -38.01 28.24
CA ASP A 176 1.52 -38.89 28.53
C ASP A 176 0.18 -38.14 28.41
N PHE A 177 0.15 -36.85 28.76
CA PHE A 177 -1.03 -36.00 28.57
C PHE A 177 -1.40 -35.86 27.09
N PHE A 178 -0.46 -35.47 26.23
CA PHE A 178 -0.69 -35.32 24.79
C PHE A 178 -1.04 -36.68 24.15
N ALA A 179 -0.46 -37.77 24.63
CA ALA A 179 -0.80 -39.12 24.17
C ALA A 179 -2.25 -39.53 24.46
N LEU A 180 -2.84 -39.06 25.56
CA LEU A 180 -4.26 -39.30 25.87
C LEU A 180 -5.20 -38.41 25.04
N VAL A 181 -4.81 -37.16 24.78
CA VAL A 181 -5.62 -36.19 24.04
C VAL A 181 -5.60 -36.47 22.53
N GLY A 182 -4.46 -36.88 21.98
CA GLY A 182 -4.23 -37.00 20.55
C GLY A 182 -4.05 -35.65 19.84
N ASP A 183 -3.88 -35.71 18.53
CA ASP A 183 -3.78 -34.55 17.66
C ASP A 183 -4.39 -34.83 16.29
N SER A 184 -5.54 -34.21 16.01
CA SER A 184 -6.22 -34.37 14.73
C SER A 184 -5.45 -33.80 13.53
N SER A 185 -4.59 -32.79 13.75
CA SER A 185 -3.78 -32.17 12.68
C SER A 185 -2.76 -33.17 12.14
N ASP A 186 -2.14 -33.93 13.03
CA ASP A 186 -1.07 -34.89 12.70
C ASP A 186 -1.58 -36.32 12.63
N ASN A 187 -2.89 -36.47 12.72
CA ASN A 187 -3.59 -37.75 12.77
C ASN A 187 -3.06 -38.66 13.89
N VAL A 188 -2.70 -38.08 15.04
CA VAL A 188 -2.34 -38.80 16.25
C VAL A 188 -3.63 -39.20 16.98
N PRO A 189 -3.94 -40.50 17.13
CA PRO A 189 -5.30 -40.97 17.44
C PRO A 189 -5.77 -40.66 18.87
N GLY A 190 -4.88 -40.61 19.85
CA GLY A 190 -5.22 -40.41 21.25
C GLY A 190 -6.18 -41.46 21.81
N VAL A 191 -6.91 -41.10 22.87
CA VAL A 191 -8.04 -41.89 23.38
C VAL A 191 -9.36 -41.24 22.96
N ALA A 192 -10.13 -41.94 22.14
CA ALA A 192 -11.39 -41.44 21.62
C ALA A 192 -12.35 -40.99 22.75
N GLY A 193 -12.75 -39.71 22.69
CA GLY A 193 -13.67 -39.12 23.66
C GLY A 193 -13.03 -38.66 24.98
N ILE A 194 -11.70 -38.62 25.07
CA ILE A 194 -10.95 -37.94 26.14
C ILE A 194 -10.41 -36.62 25.61
N GLY A 195 -10.90 -35.51 26.17
CA GLY A 195 -10.38 -34.17 25.88
C GLY A 195 -9.36 -33.69 26.92
N PRO A 196 -8.77 -32.48 26.73
CA PRO A 196 -7.73 -31.93 27.61
C PRO A 196 -8.07 -31.96 29.10
N LYS A 197 -9.27 -31.54 29.50
CA LYS A 197 -9.69 -31.52 30.92
C LYS A 197 -9.76 -32.91 31.56
N THR A 198 -10.08 -33.94 30.77
CA THR A 198 -10.17 -35.31 31.28
C THR A 198 -8.78 -35.93 31.35
N ALA A 199 -7.94 -35.73 30.33
CA ALA A 199 -6.55 -36.15 30.34
C ALA A 199 -5.77 -35.53 31.52
N GLU A 200 -5.97 -34.24 31.78
CA GLU A 200 -5.37 -33.53 32.91
C GLU A 200 -5.68 -34.19 34.26
N LYS A 201 -6.96 -34.49 34.52
CA LYS A 201 -7.36 -35.16 35.76
C LYS A 201 -6.74 -36.53 35.91
N LEU A 202 -6.68 -37.30 34.82
CA LEU A 202 -6.13 -38.65 34.82
C LEU A 202 -4.61 -38.62 35.08
N ILE A 203 -3.87 -37.74 34.42
CA ILE A 203 -2.42 -37.62 34.62
C ILE A 203 -2.09 -37.11 36.03
N ASN A 204 -2.80 -36.10 36.54
CA ASN A 204 -2.58 -35.62 37.90
C ASN A 204 -2.90 -36.67 38.98
N GLN A 205 -3.90 -37.54 38.74
CA GLN A 205 -4.29 -38.57 39.70
C GLN A 205 -3.38 -39.82 39.64
N TYR A 206 -2.93 -40.22 38.44
CA TYR A 206 -2.27 -41.50 38.22
C TYR A 206 -0.78 -41.38 37.82
N GLY A 207 -0.30 -40.16 37.59
CA GLY A 207 1.10 -39.82 37.33
C GLY A 207 1.53 -40.07 35.88
N THR A 208 1.48 -41.33 35.44
CA THR A 208 1.92 -41.74 34.10
C THR A 208 0.85 -42.57 33.39
N LEU A 209 1.03 -42.76 32.08
CA LEU A 209 0.16 -43.64 31.31
C LEU A 209 0.16 -45.08 31.86
N GLU A 210 1.33 -45.60 32.27
CA GLU A 210 1.45 -46.89 32.95
C GLU A 210 0.70 -46.90 34.28
N GLY A 211 0.87 -45.86 35.11
CA GLY A 211 0.20 -45.74 36.39
C GLY A 211 -1.33 -45.71 36.26
N LEU A 212 -1.82 -45.06 35.20
CA LEU A 212 -3.25 -45.02 34.86
C LEU A 212 -3.78 -46.43 34.53
N TYR A 213 -3.10 -47.15 33.63
CA TYR A 213 -3.58 -48.48 33.22
C TYR A 213 -3.38 -49.57 34.28
N GLN A 214 -2.39 -49.44 35.17
CA GLN A 214 -2.21 -50.34 36.32
C GLN A 214 -3.34 -50.19 37.35
N LYS A 215 -3.88 -48.97 37.50
CA LYS A 215 -4.95 -48.67 38.46
C LYS A 215 -6.30 -48.42 37.79
N ILE A 216 -6.50 -48.90 36.56
CA ILE A 216 -7.70 -48.64 35.75
C ILE A 216 -9.00 -49.11 36.44
N GLU A 217 -8.90 -50.15 37.28
CA GLU A 217 -10.00 -50.68 38.09
C GLU A 217 -10.52 -49.70 39.15
N THR A 218 -9.71 -48.71 39.54
CA THR A 218 -10.08 -47.69 40.55
C THR A 218 -10.91 -46.53 39.98
N ILE A 219 -11.13 -46.49 38.65
CA ILE A 219 -11.88 -45.41 38.00
C ILE A 219 -13.39 -45.64 38.18
N PRO A 220 -14.13 -44.76 38.89
CA PRO A 220 -15.54 -44.99 39.23
C PRO A 220 -16.50 -44.81 38.05
N GLN A 221 -16.09 -44.09 36.99
CA GLN A 221 -16.93 -43.86 35.81
C GLN A 221 -16.81 -45.01 34.79
N ALA A 222 -17.79 -45.92 34.78
CA ALA A 222 -17.80 -47.10 33.91
C ALA A 222 -17.56 -46.78 32.41
N LYS A 223 -18.21 -45.74 31.87
CA LYS A 223 -18.03 -45.31 30.46
C LYS A 223 -16.63 -44.77 30.14
N LEU A 224 -15.96 -44.14 31.11
CA LEU A 224 -14.60 -43.63 30.92
C LEU A 224 -13.59 -44.79 30.94
N LYS A 225 -13.78 -45.74 31.86
CA LYS A 225 -13.00 -46.97 31.96
C LYS A 225 -13.08 -47.80 30.69
N GLU A 226 -14.29 -47.98 30.15
CA GLU A 226 -14.53 -48.69 28.88
C GLU A 226 -13.77 -48.03 27.72
N ARG A 227 -13.83 -46.69 27.59
CA ARG A 227 -13.10 -45.95 26.56
C ARG A 227 -11.58 -46.08 26.67
N LEU A 228 -11.04 -46.01 27.89
CA LEU A 228 -9.61 -46.18 28.14
C LEU A 228 -9.15 -47.59 27.78
N LEU A 229 -9.90 -48.64 28.17
CA LEU A 229 -9.59 -50.02 27.81
C LEU A 229 -9.66 -50.25 26.30
N ALA A 230 -10.71 -49.77 25.65
CA ALA A 230 -10.93 -49.92 24.20
C ALA A 230 -9.88 -49.20 23.34
N ASN A 231 -9.22 -48.17 23.87
CA ASN A 231 -8.23 -47.35 23.15
C ASN A 231 -6.83 -47.43 23.78
N ARG A 232 -6.55 -48.45 24.60
CA ARG A 232 -5.26 -48.58 25.29
C ARG A 232 -4.09 -48.56 24.31
N GLU A 233 -4.18 -49.36 23.25
CA GLU A 233 -3.13 -49.44 22.22
C GLU A 233 -2.93 -48.10 21.49
N ASN A 234 -4.01 -47.37 21.23
CA ASN A 234 -3.96 -46.03 20.60
C ASN A 234 -3.25 -45.01 21.50
N ALA A 235 -3.45 -45.07 22.81
CA ALA A 235 -2.75 -44.18 23.75
C ALA A 235 -1.24 -44.42 23.76
N PHE A 236 -0.81 -45.69 23.83
CA PHE A 236 0.62 -46.04 23.80
C PHE A 236 1.24 -45.80 22.42
N LEU A 237 0.50 -46.00 21.33
CA LEU A 237 0.92 -45.62 19.98
C LEU A 237 1.11 -44.11 19.87
N SER A 238 0.14 -43.33 20.33
CA SER A 238 0.21 -41.85 20.32
C SER A 238 1.43 -41.35 21.08
N ARG A 239 1.73 -41.96 22.24
CA ARG A 239 2.95 -41.64 23.00
C ARG A 239 4.22 -41.89 22.21
N ARG A 240 4.32 -43.03 21.51
CA ARG A 240 5.50 -43.34 20.67
C ARG A 240 5.61 -42.40 19.47
N LEU A 241 4.49 -41.94 18.92
CA LEU A 241 4.48 -41.01 17.78
C LEU A 241 4.95 -39.62 18.16
N ILE A 242 4.57 -39.09 19.33
CA ILE A 242 4.94 -37.72 19.74
C ILE A 242 6.21 -37.65 20.61
N ALA A 243 6.76 -38.80 21.01
CA ALA A 243 8.03 -38.86 21.71
C ALA A 243 9.16 -38.38 20.78
N LEU A 244 9.99 -37.48 21.29
CA LEU A 244 11.13 -36.92 20.56
C LEU A 244 12.38 -37.77 20.77
N ARG A 245 13.20 -37.92 19.73
CA ARG A 245 14.51 -38.56 19.86
C ARG A 245 15.48 -37.61 20.55
N GLU A 246 16.11 -38.11 21.61
CA GLU A 246 17.08 -37.34 22.42
C GLU A 246 18.53 -37.84 22.25
N ASP A 247 18.74 -38.85 21.41
CA ASP A 247 19.99 -39.61 21.25
C ASP A 247 20.65 -39.44 19.86
N LEU A 248 20.21 -38.46 19.06
CA LEU A 248 20.79 -38.21 17.74
C LEU A 248 22.11 -37.45 17.85
N ALA A 249 22.99 -37.68 16.88
CA ALA A 249 24.22 -36.91 16.73
C ALA A 249 23.89 -35.42 16.53
N SER A 250 24.48 -34.56 17.37
CA SER A 250 24.38 -33.11 17.31
C SER A 250 25.80 -32.50 17.27
N PRO A 251 25.98 -31.36 16.58
CA PRO A 251 27.20 -30.55 16.64
C PRO A 251 27.65 -30.23 18.08
N GLU A 252 28.94 -29.91 18.22
CA GLU A 252 29.52 -29.38 19.44
C GLU A 252 29.20 -27.89 19.62
N LEU A 253 29.30 -27.37 20.85
CA LEU A 253 28.94 -25.97 21.17
C LEU A 253 29.60 -24.94 20.24
N LYS A 254 30.88 -25.15 19.90
CA LYS A 254 31.66 -24.22 19.05
C LYS A 254 31.06 -24.07 17.65
N GLU A 255 30.40 -25.10 17.13
CA GLU A 255 29.79 -25.07 15.80
C GLU A 255 28.52 -24.21 15.78
N TYR A 256 27.91 -23.94 16.93
CA TYR A 256 26.79 -23.02 17.06
C TYR A 256 27.22 -21.57 17.23
N GLU A 257 28.53 -21.26 17.34
CA GLU A 257 29.00 -19.90 17.56
C GLU A 257 28.64 -18.99 16.37
N THR A 258 27.95 -17.88 16.65
CA THR A 258 27.55 -16.91 15.63
C THR A 258 28.76 -16.12 15.17
N SER A 259 28.81 -15.83 13.87
CA SER A 259 29.86 -15.01 13.25
C SER A 259 29.24 -13.92 12.38
N GLU A 260 30.06 -13.00 11.89
CA GLU A 260 29.60 -11.93 11.00
C GLU A 260 28.95 -12.52 9.75
N ALA A 261 27.83 -11.93 9.33
CA ALA A 261 27.10 -12.38 8.16
C ALA A 261 27.83 -12.00 6.87
N ASN A 262 27.65 -12.79 5.81
CA ASN A 262 28.08 -12.43 4.46
C ASN A 262 27.13 -11.35 3.90
N GLU A 263 27.52 -10.09 4.10
CA GLU A 263 26.72 -8.92 3.69
C GLU A 263 26.50 -8.86 2.17
N GLU A 264 27.52 -9.18 1.36
CA GLU A 264 27.42 -9.19 -0.11
C GLU A 264 26.35 -10.20 -0.58
N LYS A 265 26.39 -11.43 -0.05
CA LYS A 265 25.42 -12.47 -0.40
C LYS A 265 23.99 -12.10 0.05
N LEU A 266 23.86 -11.45 1.20
CA LEU A 266 22.56 -11.01 1.71
C LEU A 266 21.98 -9.86 0.90
N GLN A 267 22.81 -8.95 0.40
CA GLN A 267 22.38 -7.91 -0.54
C GLN A 267 21.91 -8.51 -1.87
N GLU A 268 22.66 -9.45 -2.44
CA GLU A 268 22.27 -10.16 -3.66
C GLU A 268 20.90 -10.84 -3.48
N LEU A 269 20.73 -11.61 -2.39
CA LEU A 269 19.50 -12.32 -2.08
C LEU A 269 18.32 -11.35 -1.85
N TYR A 270 18.52 -10.27 -1.09
CA TYR A 270 17.44 -9.32 -0.82
C TYR A 270 17.09 -8.48 -2.05
N GLY A 271 18.04 -8.21 -2.95
CA GLY A 271 17.79 -7.63 -4.27
C GLY A 271 16.93 -8.54 -5.14
N LEU A 272 17.32 -9.81 -5.27
CA LEU A 272 16.58 -10.82 -6.04
C LEU A 272 15.14 -11.02 -5.52
N LEU A 273 14.94 -10.90 -4.21
CA LEU A 273 13.66 -11.07 -3.54
C LEU A 273 12.83 -9.77 -3.41
N ASP A 274 13.33 -8.62 -3.93
CA ASP A 274 12.72 -7.29 -3.81
C ASP A 274 12.44 -6.84 -2.36
N PHE A 275 13.35 -7.14 -1.43
CA PHE A 275 13.24 -6.77 -0.01
C PHE A 275 13.89 -5.41 0.31
N SER A 276 13.40 -4.33 -0.33
CA SER A 276 13.98 -2.97 -0.24
C SER A 276 14.17 -2.46 1.20
N ARG A 277 13.25 -2.77 2.13
CA ARG A 277 13.37 -2.37 3.54
C ARG A 277 14.50 -3.12 4.26
N LEU A 278 14.70 -4.39 3.92
CA LEU A 278 15.79 -5.18 4.49
C LEU A 278 17.13 -4.78 3.86
N LEU A 279 17.16 -4.42 2.58
CA LEU A 279 18.33 -3.81 1.93
C LEU A 279 18.76 -2.50 2.62
N LYS A 280 17.82 -1.57 2.83
CA LYS A 280 18.08 -0.29 3.51
C LYS A 280 18.58 -0.42 4.94
N ALA A 281 18.18 -1.49 5.64
CA ALA A 281 18.52 -1.69 7.04
C ALA A 281 19.91 -2.29 7.27
N ARG A 282 20.66 -2.63 6.21
CA ARG A 282 22.01 -3.20 6.32
C ARG A 282 23.07 -2.12 6.10
N PRO A 283 24.20 -2.18 6.84
CA PRO A 283 25.36 -1.36 6.53
C PRO A 283 25.76 -1.67 5.09
N SER A 284 25.73 -0.66 4.24
CA SER A 284 25.70 -0.87 2.81
C SER A 284 27.10 -1.09 2.24
N VAL A 285 27.26 -2.11 1.39
CA VAL A 285 28.18 -2.03 0.25
C VAL A 285 27.74 -0.93 -0.75
N ALA A 286 26.55 -0.32 -0.55
CA ALA A 286 26.14 0.87 -1.31
C ALA A 286 27.19 1.96 -1.13
N VAL A 287 27.59 2.50 -2.26
CA VAL A 287 28.67 3.47 -2.35
C VAL A 287 28.09 4.83 -1.98
N ALA A 288 28.73 5.51 -1.03
CA ALA A 288 28.42 6.91 -0.77
C ALA A 288 28.85 7.74 -1.99
N LEU A 289 28.05 8.72 -2.36
CA LEU A 289 28.40 9.59 -3.47
C LEU A 289 29.67 10.40 -3.10
N GLU A 290 30.64 10.51 -4.01
CA GLU A 290 31.85 11.29 -3.73
C GLU A 290 31.54 12.79 -3.69
N SER A 291 31.75 13.43 -2.54
CA SER A 291 31.48 14.86 -2.33
C SER A 291 32.64 15.79 -2.70
N LYS A 292 33.75 15.28 -3.25
CA LYS A 292 34.98 16.06 -3.51
C LYS A 292 34.77 17.26 -4.43
N GLY A 293 33.83 17.16 -5.37
CA GLY A 293 33.53 18.23 -6.33
C GLY A 293 32.45 19.22 -5.86
N PHE A 294 31.91 19.04 -4.66
CA PHE A 294 30.84 19.88 -4.14
C PHE A 294 31.38 21.18 -3.54
N GLN A 295 30.83 22.29 -4.02
CA GLN A 295 31.32 23.63 -3.69
C GLN A 295 30.26 24.44 -2.96
N LEU A 296 30.67 25.07 -1.85
CA LEU A 296 29.87 26.06 -1.13
C LEU A 296 30.14 27.45 -1.72
N ILE A 297 29.10 28.14 -2.18
CA ILE A 297 29.22 29.44 -2.85
C ILE A 297 28.81 30.57 -1.90
N THR A 298 29.80 31.28 -1.36
CA THR A 298 29.59 32.33 -0.35
C THR A 298 29.90 33.74 -0.84
N THR A 299 30.44 33.87 -2.06
CA THR A 299 30.85 35.16 -2.65
C THR A 299 30.31 35.37 -4.06
N GLU A 300 30.13 36.63 -4.46
CA GLU A 300 29.65 36.95 -5.81
C GLU A 300 30.58 36.43 -6.92
N SER A 301 31.90 36.47 -6.71
CA SER A 301 32.87 35.97 -7.70
C SER A 301 32.78 34.45 -7.91
N GLN A 302 32.54 33.69 -6.84
CA GLN A 302 32.30 32.25 -6.96
C GLN A 302 30.97 31.97 -7.68
N LEU A 303 29.92 32.74 -7.38
CA LEU A 303 28.62 32.60 -8.04
C LEU A 303 28.70 32.88 -9.54
N GLU A 304 29.39 33.96 -9.92
CA GLU A 304 29.61 34.31 -11.33
C GLU A 304 30.35 33.19 -12.07
N LYS A 305 31.41 32.63 -11.47
CA LYS A 305 32.16 31.51 -12.06
C LYS A 305 31.28 30.26 -12.22
N ALA A 306 30.50 29.90 -11.21
CA ALA A 306 29.57 28.77 -11.28
C ALA A 306 28.53 28.97 -12.38
N CYS A 307 27.95 30.17 -12.50
CA CYS A 307 26.98 30.49 -13.55
C CYS A 307 27.59 30.41 -14.97
N GLN A 308 28.84 30.84 -15.14
CA GLN A 308 29.56 30.71 -16.42
C GLN A 308 29.78 29.24 -16.83
N GLN A 309 30.05 28.35 -15.87
CA GLN A 309 30.16 26.91 -16.12
C GLN A 309 28.79 26.30 -16.45
N LEU A 310 27.77 26.61 -15.65
CA LEU A 310 26.40 26.13 -15.84
C LEU A 310 25.79 26.60 -17.18
N ALA A 311 26.14 27.79 -17.66
CA ALA A 311 25.70 28.30 -18.96
C ALA A 311 26.14 27.44 -20.16
N GLN A 312 27.20 26.63 -20.00
CA GLN A 312 27.71 25.74 -21.04
C GLN A 312 27.11 24.33 -20.94
N ALA A 313 26.37 24.03 -19.87
CA ALA A 313 25.80 22.71 -19.65
C ALA A 313 24.57 22.49 -20.57
N PRO A 314 24.38 21.28 -21.11
CA PRO A 314 23.20 20.96 -21.93
C PRO A 314 21.91 20.81 -21.10
N LEU A 315 22.04 20.77 -19.77
CA LEU A 315 20.98 20.56 -18.80
C LEU A 315 21.37 21.24 -17.49
N LEU A 316 20.41 21.92 -16.86
CA LEU A 316 20.56 22.48 -15.52
C LEU A 316 19.73 21.64 -14.53
N VAL A 317 20.36 21.05 -13.54
CA VAL A 317 19.67 20.40 -12.42
C VAL A 317 19.64 21.35 -11.25
N LEU A 318 18.51 21.40 -10.55
CA LEU A 318 18.31 22.25 -9.39
C LEU A 318 17.52 21.53 -8.31
N ASP A 319 17.72 21.97 -7.08
CA ASP A 319 16.92 21.58 -5.92
C ASP A 319 16.89 22.72 -4.90
N THR A 320 15.77 22.85 -4.18
CA THR A 320 15.55 23.92 -3.20
C THR A 320 15.46 23.39 -1.78
N GLU A 321 16.22 24.03 -0.88
CA GLU A 321 16.18 23.75 0.55
C GLU A 321 15.40 24.83 1.28
N THR A 322 14.50 24.43 2.18
CA THR A 322 13.53 25.37 2.75
C THR A 322 13.20 25.14 4.23
N THR A 323 12.48 26.10 4.82
CA THR A 323 11.99 26.05 6.20
C THR A 323 10.70 25.23 6.39
N SER A 324 10.11 24.68 5.32
CA SER A 324 8.82 23.97 5.43
C SER A 324 8.56 23.05 4.24
N LEU A 325 7.89 21.94 4.48
CA LEU A 325 7.37 21.05 3.42
C LEU A 325 6.11 21.63 2.74
N ASP A 326 5.58 22.74 3.22
CA ASP A 326 4.53 23.50 2.53
C ASP A 326 5.17 24.67 1.75
N PRO A 327 5.21 24.62 0.41
CA PRO A 327 5.86 25.66 -0.40
C PRO A 327 5.19 27.04 -0.30
N ARG A 328 3.98 27.13 0.25
CA ARG A 328 3.26 28.40 0.48
C ARG A 328 3.74 29.13 1.74
N LEU A 329 4.30 28.38 2.69
CA LEU A 329 4.83 28.88 3.98
C LEU A 329 6.37 28.87 4.02
N ALA A 330 7.00 28.18 3.07
CA ALA A 330 8.42 27.95 3.02
C ALA A 330 9.21 29.21 2.66
N GLU A 331 10.25 29.51 3.44
CA GLU A 331 11.32 30.44 3.07
C GLU A 331 12.48 29.65 2.43
N LEU A 332 13.15 30.25 1.45
CA LEU A 332 14.32 29.66 0.80
C LEU A 332 15.54 29.72 1.74
N VAL A 333 16.08 28.56 2.10
CA VAL A 333 17.30 28.43 2.92
C VAL A 333 18.53 28.30 2.03
N GLY A 334 18.43 27.57 0.93
CA GLY A 334 19.50 27.47 -0.06
C GLY A 334 19.03 26.83 -1.36
N LEU A 335 19.91 26.86 -2.35
CA LEU A 335 19.69 26.31 -3.68
C LEU A 335 20.91 25.51 -4.09
N SER A 336 20.73 24.29 -4.56
CA SER A 336 21.81 23.52 -5.20
C SER A 336 21.61 23.47 -6.71
N LEU A 337 22.72 23.43 -7.45
CA LEU A 337 22.74 23.41 -8.90
C LEU A 337 23.84 22.46 -9.40
N CYS A 338 23.58 21.75 -10.49
CA CYS A 338 24.65 21.06 -11.23
C CYS A 338 24.33 20.99 -12.74
N GLY A 339 25.39 20.84 -13.54
CA GLY A 339 25.31 20.56 -14.99
C GLY A 339 25.98 19.23 -15.38
N ALA A 340 26.67 18.60 -14.42
CA ALA A 340 27.37 17.34 -14.52
C ALA A 340 27.46 16.70 -13.12
N THR A 341 27.81 15.42 -13.04
CA THR A 341 27.88 14.68 -11.77
C THR A 341 29.09 15.01 -10.91
N GLU A 342 30.19 15.46 -11.53
CA GLU A 342 31.46 15.72 -10.84
C GLU A 342 31.49 17.09 -10.15
N GLU A 343 30.64 18.04 -10.56
CA GLU A 343 30.63 19.40 -10.02
C GLU A 343 29.20 19.81 -9.67
N ALA A 344 28.95 20.10 -8.39
CA ALA A 344 27.70 20.64 -7.90
C ALA A 344 27.95 21.79 -6.93
N TRP A 345 27.07 22.79 -6.95
CA TRP A 345 27.23 24.04 -6.22
C TRP A 345 26.04 24.23 -5.28
N TYR A 346 26.32 24.54 -4.02
CA TYR A 346 25.31 24.94 -3.04
C TYR A 346 25.44 26.43 -2.72
N LEU A 347 24.30 27.13 -2.82
CA LEU A 347 24.16 28.56 -2.56
C LEU A 347 23.40 28.75 -1.25
N PRO A 348 24.08 28.96 -0.10
CA PRO A 348 23.44 29.25 1.17
C PRO A 348 22.88 30.69 1.20
N ILE A 349 21.62 30.84 1.64
CA ILE A 349 20.89 32.11 1.64
C ILE A 349 20.31 32.41 3.03
N GLY A 350 19.71 31.41 3.68
CA GLY A 350 18.84 31.57 4.85
C GLY A 350 19.22 30.74 6.08
N HIS A 351 20.46 30.24 6.18
CA HIS A 351 20.92 29.50 7.36
C HIS A 351 21.02 30.37 8.60
N ARG A 352 20.72 29.80 9.76
CA ARG A 352 20.57 30.46 11.05
C ARG A 352 21.40 29.75 12.12
N ASP A 353 21.93 30.54 13.05
CA ASP A 353 22.59 30.04 14.25
C ASP A 353 21.56 29.51 15.27
N ALA A 354 22.05 28.94 16.38
CA ALA A 354 21.18 28.43 17.45
C ALA A 354 20.29 29.50 18.11
N ALA A 355 20.63 30.79 17.98
CA ALA A 355 19.84 31.91 18.46
C ALA A 355 18.83 32.43 17.41
N GLY A 356 18.82 31.86 16.20
CA GLY A 356 17.93 32.24 15.11
C GLY A 356 18.43 33.38 14.22
N ASN A 357 19.66 33.86 14.42
CA ASN A 357 20.26 34.91 13.60
C ASN A 357 20.87 34.31 12.34
N LEU A 358 20.85 35.06 11.22
CA LEU A 358 21.49 34.61 9.98
C LEU A 358 22.99 34.37 10.20
N VAL A 359 23.48 33.22 9.75
CA VAL A 359 24.91 32.88 9.74
C VAL A 359 25.64 33.84 8.78
N PRO A 360 26.79 34.43 9.16
CA PRO A 360 27.55 35.32 8.29
C PRO A 360 28.09 34.61 7.03
N ASN A 361 28.47 35.38 6.01
CA ASN A 361 29.04 34.89 4.74
C ASN A 361 28.09 34.04 3.88
N GLN A 362 26.80 34.36 3.90
CA GLN A 362 25.81 33.81 2.96
C GLN A 362 25.54 34.81 1.82
N LEU A 363 25.05 34.31 0.68
CA LEU A 363 24.75 35.16 -0.46
C LEU A 363 23.44 35.93 -0.21
N PRO A 364 23.42 37.26 -0.39
CA PRO A 364 22.18 38.01 -0.46
C PRO A 364 21.30 37.49 -1.61
N LEU A 365 20.01 37.27 -1.35
CA LEU A 365 19.06 36.78 -2.36
C LEU A 365 19.07 37.63 -3.65
N ALA A 366 19.26 38.95 -3.53
CA ALA A 366 19.31 39.85 -4.68
C ALA A 366 20.48 39.53 -5.65
N LEU A 367 21.63 39.08 -5.12
CA LEU A 367 22.76 38.66 -5.94
C LEU A 367 22.46 37.32 -6.63
N VAL A 368 21.85 36.37 -5.90
CA VAL A 368 21.41 35.09 -6.45
C VAL A 368 20.44 35.30 -7.61
N GLN A 369 19.42 36.16 -7.43
CA GLN A 369 18.46 36.55 -8.47
C GLN A 369 19.16 37.13 -9.69
N LYS A 370 20.05 38.11 -9.51
CA LYS A 370 20.78 38.79 -10.59
C LYS A 370 21.55 37.80 -11.47
N HIS A 371 22.28 36.86 -10.86
CA HIS A 371 23.17 35.95 -11.59
C HIS A 371 22.47 34.72 -12.17
N LEU A 372 21.43 34.20 -11.50
CA LEU A 372 20.68 33.03 -12.00
C LEU A 372 19.58 33.38 -13.00
N ALA A 373 19.09 34.63 -13.03
CA ALA A 373 18.02 35.04 -13.93
C ALA A 373 18.30 34.70 -15.41
N PRO A 374 19.51 34.91 -15.99
CA PRO A 374 19.79 34.52 -17.37
C PRO A 374 19.62 33.01 -17.62
N LEU A 375 20.12 32.15 -16.73
CA LEU A 375 20.02 30.69 -16.85
C LEU A 375 18.56 30.21 -16.69
N PHE A 376 17.86 30.74 -15.68
CA PHE A 376 16.50 30.33 -15.36
C PHE A 376 15.50 30.79 -16.43
N SER A 377 15.71 31.96 -17.02
CA SER A 377 14.82 32.52 -18.04
C SER A 377 15.14 32.06 -19.47
N ASP A 378 16.24 31.35 -19.70
CA ASP A 378 16.60 30.80 -21.01
C ASP A 378 15.55 29.78 -21.50
N PRO A 379 14.88 30.02 -22.64
CA PRO A 379 13.86 29.10 -23.16
C PRO A 379 14.44 27.81 -23.79
N GLN A 380 15.75 27.74 -24.05
CA GLN A 380 16.41 26.61 -24.70
C GLN A 380 17.09 25.67 -23.70
N LEU A 381 17.58 26.19 -22.57
CA LEU A 381 18.21 25.40 -21.51
C LEU A 381 17.14 24.60 -20.74
N PRO A 382 17.14 23.26 -20.77
CA PRO A 382 16.23 22.46 -19.97
C PRO A 382 16.60 22.52 -18.47
N LYS A 383 15.58 22.51 -17.61
CA LYS A 383 15.73 22.47 -16.15
C LYS A 383 15.19 21.14 -15.65
N LEU A 384 15.96 20.43 -14.83
CA LEU A 384 15.58 19.18 -14.20
C LEU A 384 15.56 19.36 -12.68
N ALA A 385 14.57 18.77 -12.03
CA ALA A 385 14.58 18.56 -10.58
C ALA A 385 13.98 17.18 -10.25
N HIS A 386 13.93 16.86 -8.96
CA HIS A 386 13.12 15.77 -8.44
C HIS A 386 11.92 16.36 -7.69
N ASN A 387 10.69 16.10 -8.15
CA ASN A 387 9.47 16.74 -7.61
C ASN A 387 9.43 18.27 -7.81
N LEU A 388 9.72 18.70 -9.05
CA LEU A 388 9.83 20.10 -9.49
C LEU A 388 8.61 20.98 -9.14
N LYS A 389 7.43 20.37 -9.00
CA LYS A 389 6.19 21.05 -8.60
C LYS A 389 6.35 21.76 -7.23
N PHE A 390 7.20 21.24 -6.35
CA PHE A 390 7.52 21.86 -5.06
C PHE A 390 8.41 23.09 -5.25
N ASP A 391 9.50 22.98 -6.02
CA ASP A 391 10.48 24.04 -6.21
C ASP A 391 9.92 25.25 -6.95
N LEU A 392 9.04 25.04 -7.93
CA LEU A 392 8.49 26.11 -8.78
C LEU A 392 7.92 27.30 -7.99
N PRO A 393 6.93 27.11 -7.09
CA PRO A 393 6.39 28.22 -6.30
C PRO A 393 7.41 28.82 -5.33
N ILE A 394 8.33 28.03 -4.78
CA ILE A 394 9.38 28.55 -3.88
C ILE A 394 10.27 29.53 -4.66
N LEU A 395 10.77 29.12 -5.82
CA LEU A 395 11.58 29.95 -6.68
C LEU A 395 10.82 31.20 -7.13
N GLU A 396 9.56 31.06 -7.58
CA GLU A 396 8.77 32.19 -8.05
C GLU A 396 8.48 33.22 -6.94
N ASN A 397 8.16 32.77 -5.72
CA ASN A 397 7.97 33.64 -4.55
C ASN A 397 9.24 34.43 -4.20
N HIS A 398 10.41 33.90 -4.57
CA HIS A 398 11.72 34.54 -4.38
C HIS A 398 12.25 35.16 -5.69
N GLY A 399 11.39 35.49 -6.66
CA GLY A 399 11.76 36.24 -7.87
C GLY A 399 12.57 35.46 -8.92
N LEU A 400 12.69 34.15 -8.75
CA LEU A 400 13.42 33.24 -9.63
C LEU A 400 12.41 32.48 -10.51
N ARG A 401 12.22 32.91 -11.76
CA ARG A 401 11.25 32.28 -12.67
C ARG A 401 11.94 31.33 -13.64
N LEU A 402 11.56 30.06 -13.58
CA LEU A 402 11.99 29.05 -14.56
C LEU A 402 11.19 29.19 -15.87
N ARG A 403 11.91 29.15 -16.99
CA ARG A 403 11.37 29.09 -18.35
C ARG A 403 12.06 27.98 -19.14
N GLY A 404 11.50 27.66 -20.30
CA GLY A 404 12.01 26.58 -21.15
C GLY A 404 11.49 25.21 -20.73
N PRO A 405 12.09 24.12 -21.25
CA PRO A 405 11.71 22.76 -20.89
C PRO A 405 11.95 22.49 -19.40
N LEU A 406 10.91 22.00 -18.73
CA LEU A 406 10.93 21.64 -17.31
C LEU A 406 10.78 20.13 -17.21
N TRP A 407 11.69 19.45 -16.52
CA TRP A 407 11.75 18.00 -16.40
C TRP A 407 11.79 17.56 -14.94
N ASP A 408 11.20 16.39 -14.66
CA ASP A 408 11.07 15.85 -13.31
C ASP A 408 11.40 14.35 -13.29
N THR A 409 12.44 13.97 -12.53
CA THR A 409 12.86 12.57 -12.40
C THR A 409 11.83 11.68 -11.68
N MET A 410 11.04 12.23 -10.75
CA MET A 410 9.97 11.51 -10.05
C MET A 410 8.90 11.04 -11.03
N ILE A 411 8.50 11.91 -11.95
CA ILE A 411 7.51 11.60 -12.98
C ILE A 411 8.09 10.66 -14.05
N ALA A 412 9.35 10.87 -14.43
CA ALA A 412 10.05 9.96 -15.35
C ALA A 412 10.07 8.53 -14.80
N SER A 413 10.48 8.36 -13.55
CA SER A 413 10.48 7.06 -12.85
C SER A 413 9.08 6.42 -12.82
N TYR A 414 8.05 7.21 -12.50
CA TYR A 414 6.67 6.73 -12.46
C TYR A 414 6.15 6.28 -13.84
N LEU A 415 6.49 6.97 -14.92
CA LEU A 415 6.10 6.55 -16.28
C LEU A 415 6.80 5.26 -16.72
N LEU A 416 8.06 5.08 -16.31
CA LEU A 416 8.83 3.87 -16.60
C LEU A 416 8.29 2.66 -15.83
N ASP A 417 7.96 2.85 -14.55
CA ASP A 417 7.35 1.82 -13.72
C ASP A 417 6.38 2.41 -12.67
N PRO A 418 5.06 2.42 -12.97
CA PRO A 418 4.05 2.93 -12.05
C PRO A 418 3.74 1.95 -10.90
N SER A 419 4.39 0.78 -10.85
CA SER A 419 4.23 -0.20 -9.77
C SER A 419 5.28 -0.06 -8.66
N ARG A 420 6.29 0.80 -8.84
CA ARG A 420 7.30 1.07 -7.80
C ARG A 420 6.64 1.54 -6.51
N ARG A 421 7.16 1.04 -5.39
CA ARG A 421 6.62 1.32 -4.05
C ARG A 421 6.91 2.75 -3.57
N SER A 422 8.00 3.34 -4.04
CA SER A 422 8.44 4.68 -3.69
C SER A 422 8.95 5.38 -4.92
N GLN A 423 8.71 6.69 -4.97
CA GLN A 423 9.21 7.59 -6.00
C GLN A 423 10.16 8.63 -5.41
N LYS A 424 10.59 8.47 -4.15
CA LYS A 424 11.54 9.39 -3.51
C LYS A 424 12.93 9.23 -4.08
N LEU A 425 13.68 10.33 -4.13
CA LEU A 425 15.02 10.37 -4.70
C LEU A 425 15.99 9.39 -4.04
N ASP A 426 16.09 9.40 -2.71
CA ASP A 426 16.92 8.50 -1.91
C ASP A 426 16.63 7.03 -2.19
N ASP A 427 15.35 6.68 -2.27
CA ASP A 427 14.88 5.33 -2.56
C ASP A 427 15.24 4.89 -3.99
N LEU A 428 15.10 5.78 -4.96
CA LEU A 428 15.42 5.52 -6.37
C LEU A 428 16.92 5.38 -6.59
N CYS A 429 17.73 6.27 -6.02
CA CYS A 429 19.18 6.19 -6.08
C CYS A 429 19.69 4.89 -5.46
N LEU A 430 19.12 4.47 -4.33
CA LEU A 430 19.50 3.21 -3.71
C LEU A 430 19.06 1.99 -4.54
N GLU A 431 17.82 1.97 -5.02
CA GLU A 431 17.28 0.83 -5.77
C GLU A 431 17.96 0.66 -7.15
N LEU A 432 18.19 1.75 -7.87
CA LEU A 432 18.61 1.72 -9.27
C LEU A 432 20.10 1.94 -9.49
N LEU A 433 20.74 2.70 -8.60
CA LEU A 433 22.15 3.05 -8.73
C LEU A 433 23.02 2.39 -7.66
N GLY A 434 22.42 1.80 -6.62
CA GLY A 434 23.16 1.31 -5.46
C GLY A 434 23.88 2.44 -4.69
N LEU A 435 23.35 3.66 -4.78
CA LEU A 435 23.90 4.85 -4.12
C LEU A 435 23.06 5.21 -2.90
N ARG A 436 23.72 5.40 -1.76
CA ARG A 436 23.06 5.91 -0.54
C ARG A 436 23.28 7.41 -0.45
N LEU A 437 22.18 8.17 -0.49
CA LEU A 437 22.18 9.58 -0.17
C LEU A 437 22.02 9.78 1.35
N THR A 438 22.53 10.90 1.84
CA THR A 438 22.33 11.38 3.20
C THR A 438 20.84 11.67 3.41
N SER A 439 20.25 11.15 4.48
CA SER A 439 18.83 11.38 4.75
C SER A 439 18.59 12.72 5.45
N PHE A 440 17.38 13.28 5.29
CA PHE A 440 16.99 14.51 5.99
C PHE A 440 17.17 14.42 7.53
N ALA A 441 16.91 13.25 8.11
CA ALA A 441 17.10 13.02 9.54
C ALA A 441 18.58 13.03 9.97
N GLU A 442 19.49 12.60 9.08
CA GLU A 442 20.93 12.61 9.34
C GLU A 442 21.50 14.03 9.24
N VAL A 443 21.16 14.78 8.18
CA VAL A 443 21.66 16.16 8.00
C VAL A 443 21.14 17.11 9.08
N THR A 444 19.91 16.90 9.56
CA THR A 444 19.32 17.68 10.66
C THR A 444 19.70 17.16 12.05
N CYS A 445 20.51 16.09 12.14
CA CYS A 445 20.85 15.42 13.40
C CYS A 445 19.62 15.04 14.25
N GLY A 446 18.51 14.70 13.61
CA GLY A 446 17.24 14.33 14.25
C GLY A 446 16.41 15.49 14.80
N ASP A 447 16.73 16.73 14.44
CA ASP A 447 15.93 17.90 14.81
C ASP A 447 14.52 17.83 14.19
N LYS A 448 13.51 18.05 15.04
CA LYS A 448 12.09 17.92 14.71
C LYS A 448 11.39 19.27 14.51
N ARG A 449 12.10 20.39 14.62
CA ARG A 449 11.55 21.70 14.29
C ARG A 449 11.04 21.71 12.84
N PRO A 450 9.91 22.37 12.54
CA PRO A 450 9.41 22.46 11.17
C PRO A 450 10.44 23.08 10.19
N ASP A 451 11.22 24.04 10.68
CA ASP A 451 12.25 24.79 9.98
C ASP A 451 13.68 24.29 10.26
N SER A 452 13.83 23.02 10.67
CA SER A 452 15.10 22.44 11.11
C SER A 452 16.24 22.61 10.09
N PHE A 453 15.94 22.58 8.79
CA PHE A 453 16.97 22.74 7.76
C PHE A 453 17.65 24.11 7.80
N ALA A 454 16.97 25.16 8.24
CA ALA A 454 17.57 26.48 8.42
C ALA A 454 18.67 26.49 9.50
N TYR A 455 18.78 25.47 10.33
CA TYR A 455 19.79 25.39 11.41
C TYR A 455 20.91 24.39 11.11
N VAL A 456 20.94 23.83 9.90
CA VAL A 456 22.00 22.95 9.44
C VAL A 456 23.25 23.79 9.16
N ALA A 457 24.44 23.26 9.44
CA ALA A 457 25.68 23.96 9.07
C ALA A 457 25.80 24.04 7.54
N PRO A 458 26.16 25.20 6.94
CA PRO A 458 26.21 25.35 5.48
C PRO A 458 27.03 24.29 4.74
N GLU A 459 28.10 23.76 5.35
CA GLU A 459 28.92 22.70 4.78
C GLU A 459 28.20 21.35 4.74
N ALA A 460 27.43 21.02 5.78
CA ALA A 460 26.62 19.80 5.80
C ALA A 460 25.42 19.92 4.86
N ALA A 461 24.81 21.11 4.78
CA ALA A 461 23.75 21.41 3.82
C ALA A 461 24.25 21.34 2.37
N ARG A 462 25.49 21.77 2.11
CA ARG A 462 26.14 21.57 0.80
C ARG A 462 26.22 20.10 0.45
N ASP A 463 26.76 19.26 1.34
CA ASP A 463 26.93 17.84 1.03
C ASP A 463 25.58 17.16 0.74
N TYR A 464 24.59 17.40 1.60
CA TYR A 464 23.23 16.89 1.43
C TYR A 464 22.56 17.37 0.13
N SER A 465 22.49 18.67 -0.10
CA SER A 465 21.73 19.21 -1.24
C SER A 465 22.45 18.98 -2.57
N CYS A 466 23.79 18.96 -2.58
CA CYS A 466 24.55 18.58 -3.77
C CYS A 466 24.42 17.09 -4.11
N GLU A 467 24.29 16.21 -3.10
CA GLU A 467 23.96 14.79 -3.32
C GLU A 467 22.61 14.65 -4.06
N ASP A 468 21.62 15.46 -3.73
CA ASP A 468 20.29 15.41 -4.36
C ASP A 468 20.34 15.79 -5.84
N VAL A 469 20.95 16.93 -6.21
CA VAL A 469 21.06 17.30 -7.64
C VAL A 469 21.95 16.34 -8.44
N ALA A 470 23.02 15.81 -7.83
CA ALA A 470 23.87 14.81 -8.48
C ALA A 470 23.14 13.47 -8.68
N GLY A 471 22.39 13.00 -7.67
CA GLY A 471 21.55 11.82 -7.74
C GLY A 471 20.45 11.94 -8.80
N ALA A 472 19.77 13.09 -8.85
CA ALA A 472 18.77 13.38 -9.87
C ALA A 472 19.38 13.38 -11.29
N PHE A 473 20.57 13.95 -11.48
CA PHE A 473 21.27 13.91 -12.76
C PHE A 473 21.60 12.47 -13.20
N LEU A 474 22.15 11.64 -12.29
CA LEU A 474 22.49 10.24 -12.56
C LEU A 474 21.26 9.41 -12.94
N LEU A 475 20.15 9.57 -12.21
CA LEU A 475 18.88 8.93 -12.55
C LEU A 475 18.41 9.37 -13.93
N TRP A 476 18.52 10.66 -14.25
CA TRP A 476 18.10 11.19 -15.55
C TRP A 476 18.90 10.61 -16.71
N GLN A 477 20.21 10.39 -16.55
CA GLN A 477 21.03 9.73 -17.56
C GLN A 477 20.52 8.31 -17.89
N GLN A 478 19.92 7.61 -16.92
CA GLN A 478 19.27 6.31 -17.17
C GLN A 478 17.83 6.46 -17.70
N PHE A 479 17.05 7.39 -17.17
CA PHE A 479 15.63 7.52 -17.49
C PHE A 479 15.39 8.10 -18.88
N ARG A 480 16.16 9.10 -19.29
CA ARG A 480 15.96 9.79 -20.57
C ARG A 480 16.02 8.84 -21.77
N PRO A 481 17.05 8.00 -21.95
CA PRO A 481 17.09 7.02 -23.04
C PRO A 481 15.97 5.98 -22.96
N GLN A 482 15.59 5.54 -21.77
CA GLN A 482 14.51 4.56 -21.59
C GLN A 482 13.14 5.14 -21.99
N LEU A 483 12.86 6.40 -21.63
CA LEU A 483 11.64 7.08 -22.07
C LEU A 483 11.55 7.14 -23.59
N GLU A 484 12.66 7.37 -24.29
CA GLU A 484 12.69 7.36 -25.77
C GLU A 484 12.48 5.96 -26.32
N GLN A 485 13.25 4.98 -25.83
CA GLN A 485 13.19 3.60 -26.30
C GLN A 485 11.80 2.99 -26.14
N LEU A 486 11.07 3.37 -25.08
CA LEU A 486 9.72 2.89 -24.82
C LEU A 486 8.61 3.70 -25.50
N GLY A 487 8.95 4.79 -26.21
CA GLY A 487 8.00 5.71 -26.85
C GLY A 487 7.19 6.53 -25.85
N LEU A 488 7.74 6.80 -24.67
CA LEU A 488 7.11 7.55 -23.57
C LEU A 488 7.52 9.02 -23.54
N TRP A 489 8.44 9.44 -24.41
CA TRP A 489 8.97 10.81 -24.39
C TRP A 489 7.88 11.87 -24.57
N GLU A 490 7.03 11.76 -25.58
CA GLU A 490 5.95 12.73 -25.83
C GLU A 490 4.95 12.76 -24.68
N LEU A 491 4.60 11.60 -24.12
CA LEU A 491 3.76 11.52 -22.92
C LEU A 491 4.42 12.25 -21.72
N PHE A 492 5.72 12.09 -21.55
CA PHE A 492 6.48 12.78 -20.51
C PHE A 492 6.55 14.30 -20.78
N SER A 493 7.08 14.72 -21.92
CA SER A 493 7.39 16.12 -22.23
C SER A 493 6.15 16.95 -22.56
N ASP A 494 5.22 16.42 -23.34
CA ASP A 494 4.09 17.18 -23.87
C ASP A 494 2.82 17.10 -23.02
N LEU A 495 2.71 16.09 -22.15
CA LEU A 495 1.60 15.97 -21.21
C LEU A 495 2.05 16.20 -19.77
N GLU A 496 2.82 15.28 -19.19
CA GLU A 496 3.06 15.32 -17.74
C GLU A 496 3.86 16.54 -17.31
N MET A 497 4.90 16.92 -18.06
CA MET A 497 5.75 18.08 -17.72
C MET A 497 5.06 19.42 -17.95
N LYS A 498 4.22 19.54 -19.00
CA LYS A 498 3.41 20.75 -19.20
C LYS A 498 2.34 20.92 -18.12
N LEU A 499 1.92 19.83 -17.48
CA LEU A 499 0.94 19.85 -16.40
C LEU A 499 1.56 20.33 -15.06
N VAL A 500 2.83 20.03 -14.79
CA VAL A 500 3.51 20.40 -13.52
C VAL A 500 3.32 21.87 -13.12
N PRO A 501 3.63 22.89 -13.96
CA PRO A 501 3.45 24.28 -13.57
C PRO A 501 1.99 24.67 -13.38
N ILE A 502 1.06 24.05 -14.13
CA ILE A 502 -0.37 24.30 -13.97
C ILE A 502 -0.85 23.77 -12.62
N LEU A 503 -0.42 22.58 -12.21
CA LEU A 503 -0.76 22.04 -10.89
C LEU A 503 -0.17 22.90 -9.78
N ALA A 504 1.09 23.34 -9.89
CA ALA A 504 1.67 24.27 -8.93
C ALA A 504 0.82 25.55 -8.80
N GLN A 505 0.35 26.12 -9.91
CA GLN A 505 -0.55 27.29 -9.88
C GLN A 505 -1.91 26.99 -9.25
N MET A 506 -2.52 25.83 -9.53
CA MET A 506 -3.77 25.40 -8.90
C MET A 506 -3.61 25.28 -7.38
N GLU A 507 -2.49 24.68 -6.93
CA GLU A 507 -2.17 24.54 -5.51
C GLU A 507 -1.93 25.89 -4.82
N GLN A 508 -1.31 26.86 -5.51
CA GLN A 508 -1.13 28.23 -5.01
C GLN A 508 -2.44 29.03 -5.00
N ALA A 509 -3.33 28.81 -5.96
CA ALA A 509 -4.62 29.50 -6.01
C ALA A 509 -5.54 29.07 -4.86
N GLY A 510 -5.63 27.77 -4.57
CA GLY A 510 -6.53 27.22 -3.56
C GLY A 510 -8.02 27.52 -3.82
N ILE A 511 -8.90 27.16 -2.89
CA ILE A 511 -10.35 27.38 -2.98
C ILE A 511 -10.88 28.08 -1.71
N THR A 512 -11.82 29.01 -1.88
CA THR A 512 -12.45 29.71 -0.75
C THR A 512 -13.52 28.82 -0.10
N VAL A 513 -13.58 28.90 1.23
CA VAL A 513 -14.53 28.15 2.06
C VAL A 513 -15.21 29.09 3.04
N ASP A 514 -16.53 28.99 3.15
CA ASP A 514 -17.34 29.73 4.12
C ASP A 514 -17.22 29.09 5.51
N GLN A 515 -16.42 29.73 6.37
CA GLN A 515 -16.21 29.29 7.74
C GLN A 515 -17.47 29.34 8.60
N ALA A 516 -18.35 30.32 8.38
CA ALA A 516 -19.57 30.45 9.17
C ALA A 516 -20.53 29.30 8.85
N GLN A 517 -20.67 28.97 7.56
CA GLN A 517 -21.46 27.83 7.11
C GLN A 517 -20.90 26.51 7.66
N LEU A 518 -19.57 26.30 7.65
CA LEU A 518 -18.97 25.10 8.23
C LEU A 518 -19.21 24.99 9.73
N ARG A 519 -19.14 26.09 10.49
CA ARG A 519 -19.46 26.08 11.93
C ARG A 519 -20.92 25.70 12.18
N CYS A 520 -21.86 26.24 11.40
CA CYS A 520 -23.27 25.84 11.47
C CYS A 520 -23.46 24.35 11.16
N LEU A 521 -22.78 23.84 10.13
CA LEU A 521 -22.82 22.40 9.78
C LEU A 521 -22.22 21.51 10.88
N SER A 522 -21.17 21.96 11.56
CA SER A 522 -20.57 21.20 12.67
C SER A 522 -21.57 21.00 13.81
N VAL A 523 -22.34 22.05 14.14
CA VAL A 523 -23.42 21.98 15.14
C VAL A 523 -24.57 21.09 14.67
N ASP A 524 -25.06 21.26 13.43
CA ASP A 524 -26.13 20.44 12.84
C ASP A 524 -25.77 18.95 12.86
N PHE A 525 -24.57 18.61 12.36
CA PHE A 525 -24.11 17.22 12.33
C PHE A 525 -23.87 16.67 13.73
N GLY A 526 -23.39 17.49 14.68
CA GLY A 526 -23.26 17.09 16.08
C GLY A 526 -24.61 16.72 16.71
N GLN A 527 -25.66 17.49 16.45
CA GLN A 527 -27.01 17.21 16.94
C GLN A 527 -27.59 15.93 16.32
N GLN A 528 -27.43 15.74 15.00
CA GLN A 528 -27.87 14.53 14.31
C GLN A 528 -27.11 13.28 14.79
N LEU A 529 -25.81 13.38 15.06
CA LEU A 529 -25.03 12.28 15.64
C LEU A 529 -25.57 11.90 17.03
N ALA A 530 -25.79 12.89 17.91
CA ALA A 530 -26.34 12.63 19.24
C ALA A 530 -27.72 11.93 19.20
N GLU A 531 -28.57 12.27 18.21
CA GLU A 531 -29.86 11.61 18.04
C GLU A 531 -29.73 10.19 17.48
N LEU A 532 -28.81 9.97 16.53
CA LEU A 532 -28.47 8.64 16.06
C LEU A 532 -27.89 7.77 17.17
N GLU A 533 -27.05 8.31 18.05
CA GLU A 533 -26.49 7.59 19.22
C GLU A 533 -27.61 7.12 20.16
N LYS A 534 -28.55 7.99 20.52
CA LYS A 534 -29.73 7.60 21.32
C LYS A 534 -30.55 6.50 20.65
N THR A 535 -30.78 6.63 19.34
CA THR A 535 -31.49 5.62 18.55
C THR A 535 -30.75 4.29 18.56
N ILE A 536 -29.43 4.31 18.39
CA ILE A 536 -28.56 3.14 18.43
C ILE A 536 -28.62 2.46 19.81
N TYR A 537 -28.52 3.21 20.90
CA TYR A 537 -28.61 2.65 22.26
C TYR A 537 -29.99 2.06 22.56
N ALA A 538 -31.06 2.72 22.11
CA ALA A 538 -32.42 2.20 22.24
C ALA A 538 -32.59 0.87 21.47
N LEU A 539 -32.09 0.79 20.23
CA LEU A 539 -32.15 -0.41 19.41
C LEU A 539 -31.23 -1.54 19.90
N ALA A 540 -30.11 -1.21 20.55
CA ALA A 540 -29.17 -2.18 21.13
C ALA A 540 -29.59 -2.65 22.54
N GLY A 541 -30.44 -1.88 23.22
CA GLY A 541 -30.88 -2.11 24.60
C GLY A 541 -29.79 -1.90 25.65
N GLU A 542 -28.65 -1.29 25.29
CA GLU A 542 -27.59 -0.86 26.20
C GLU A 542 -26.70 0.19 25.53
N GLU A 543 -25.95 0.93 26.36
CA GLU A 543 -24.91 1.83 25.89
C GLU A 543 -23.60 1.06 25.64
N PHE A 544 -22.93 1.39 24.54
CA PHE A 544 -21.65 0.81 24.17
C PHE A 544 -20.87 1.78 23.29
N ASN A 545 -19.57 1.56 23.09
CA ASN A 545 -18.78 2.36 22.17
C ASN A 545 -19.12 1.98 20.72
N ILE A 546 -19.91 2.83 20.05
CA ILE A 546 -20.36 2.67 18.65
C ILE A 546 -19.18 2.58 17.67
N ASN A 547 -18.04 3.20 17.99
CA ASN A 547 -16.84 3.15 17.18
C ASN A 547 -16.03 1.85 17.37
N SER A 548 -16.32 1.07 18.43
CA SER A 548 -15.67 -0.22 18.68
C SER A 548 -16.32 -1.32 17.84
N THR A 549 -15.60 -1.76 16.80
CA THR A 549 -16.04 -2.88 15.93
C THR A 549 -16.30 -4.16 16.71
N ARG A 550 -15.54 -4.40 17.79
CA ARG A 550 -15.71 -5.56 18.67
C ARG A 550 -17.02 -5.50 19.45
N GLN A 551 -17.27 -4.39 20.16
CA GLN A 551 -18.51 -4.25 20.93
C GLN A 551 -19.73 -4.27 20.02
N LEU A 552 -19.68 -3.56 18.89
CA LEU A 552 -20.75 -3.62 17.90
C LEU A 552 -21.00 -5.05 17.39
N GLY A 553 -19.93 -5.81 17.12
CA GLY A 553 -20.06 -7.22 16.73
C GLY A 553 -20.71 -8.08 17.80
N GLU A 554 -20.37 -7.88 19.08
CA GLU A 554 -21.01 -8.56 20.20
C GLU A 554 -22.52 -8.22 20.29
N ILE A 555 -22.90 -6.96 20.15
CA ILE A 555 -24.31 -6.53 20.12
C ILE A 555 -25.07 -7.19 18.96
N LEU A 556 -24.56 -7.06 17.73
CA LEU A 556 -25.26 -7.52 16.53
C LEU A 556 -25.45 -9.05 16.51
N PHE A 557 -24.41 -9.81 16.88
CA PHE A 557 -24.40 -11.25 16.65
C PHE A 557 -24.60 -12.09 17.92
N ALA A 558 -24.15 -11.64 19.08
CA ALA A 558 -24.33 -12.39 20.33
C ALA A 558 -25.63 -12.00 21.04
N LYS A 559 -25.95 -10.70 21.12
CA LYS A 559 -27.14 -10.22 21.84
C LYS A 559 -28.40 -10.23 20.98
N LEU A 560 -28.36 -9.59 19.81
CA LEU A 560 -29.52 -9.53 18.90
C LEU A 560 -29.69 -10.79 18.05
N GLY A 561 -28.68 -11.66 18.01
CA GLY A 561 -28.74 -12.93 17.30
C GLY A 561 -28.90 -12.81 15.78
N LEU A 562 -28.46 -11.70 15.17
CA LEU A 562 -28.55 -11.51 13.72
C LEU A 562 -27.68 -12.57 12.98
N PRO A 563 -28.08 -13.00 11.77
CA PRO A 563 -27.43 -14.13 11.09
C PRO A 563 -25.93 -13.92 10.85
N GLN A 564 -25.19 -15.03 10.93
CA GLN A 564 -23.75 -15.07 11.21
C GLN A 564 -22.92 -14.13 10.32
N GLY A 565 -22.35 -13.10 10.94
CA GLY A 565 -21.34 -12.23 10.35
C GLY A 565 -20.04 -12.99 10.06
N ARG A 566 -19.33 -12.58 9.01
CA ARG A 566 -18.01 -13.11 8.67
C ARG A 566 -17.04 -12.87 9.83
N LYS A 567 -16.56 -13.92 10.50
CA LYS A 567 -15.54 -13.81 11.54
C LYS A 567 -14.17 -13.49 10.92
N THR A 568 -13.51 -12.48 11.44
CA THR A 568 -12.13 -12.10 11.15
C THR A 568 -11.24 -12.47 12.34
N LYS A 569 -9.91 -12.27 12.21
CA LYS A 569 -8.96 -12.46 13.32
C LYS A 569 -9.27 -11.60 14.55
N THR A 570 -10.05 -10.52 14.40
CA THR A 570 -10.36 -9.53 15.45
C THR A 570 -11.78 -9.59 16.00
N GLY A 571 -12.63 -10.51 15.51
CA GLY A 571 -14.03 -10.65 15.93
C GLY A 571 -14.99 -10.78 14.76
N TYR A 572 -16.25 -10.35 14.93
CA TYR A 572 -17.19 -10.28 13.81
C TYR A 572 -16.89 -9.06 12.93
N SER A 573 -16.89 -9.23 11.60
CA SER A 573 -16.81 -8.08 10.68
C SER A 573 -18.06 -7.21 10.83
N THR A 574 -17.84 -5.91 10.95
CA THR A 574 -18.90 -4.87 10.94
C THR A 574 -18.69 -3.92 9.77
N ASP A 575 -18.13 -4.40 8.66
CA ASP A 575 -17.91 -3.60 7.46
C ASP A 575 -19.24 -3.21 6.80
N ILE A 576 -19.24 -2.15 5.99
CA ILE A 576 -20.45 -1.62 5.34
C ILE A 576 -21.25 -2.72 4.63
N LYS A 577 -20.60 -3.62 3.88
CA LYS A 577 -21.27 -4.74 3.19
C LYS A 577 -22.00 -5.70 4.13
N VAL A 578 -21.45 -5.94 5.32
CA VAL A 578 -22.10 -6.78 6.33
C VAL A 578 -23.30 -6.05 6.90
N LEU A 579 -23.12 -4.78 7.27
CA LEU A 579 -24.19 -3.94 7.81
C LEU A 579 -25.35 -3.75 6.81
N GLU A 580 -25.07 -3.56 5.52
CA GLU A 580 -26.08 -3.46 4.44
C GLU A 580 -26.92 -4.74 4.33
N GLY A 581 -26.29 -5.91 4.47
CA GLY A 581 -27.01 -7.18 4.46
C GLY A 581 -27.92 -7.34 5.68
N LEU A 582 -27.43 -6.91 6.86
CA LEU A 582 -28.16 -6.99 8.12
C LEU A 582 -29.27 -5.93 8.25
N ALA A 583 -29.12 -4.79 7.58
CA ALA A 583 -30.11 -3.70 7.59
C ALA A 583 -31.48 -4.12 7.05
N ARG A 584 -31.56 -5.24 6.30
CA ARG A 584 -32.83 -5.82 5.83
C ARG A 584 -33.61 -6.53 6.93
N GLN A 585 -32.98 -6.81 8.07
CA GLN A 585 -33.54 -7.61 9.15
C GLN A 585 -33.70 -6.82 10.44
N HIS A 586 -32.89 -5.76 10.62
CA HIS A 586 -32.91 -4.95 11.81
C HIS A 586 -32.47 -3.52 11.50
N ASP A 587 -33.04 -2.54 12.19
CA ASP A 587 -32.80 -1.11 11.93
C ASP A 587 -31.44 -0.64 12.46
N LEU A 588 -30.93 -1.26 13.54
CA LEU A 588 -29.63 -0.93 14.15
C LEU A 588 -28.47 -0.85 13.13
N PRO A 589 -28.22 -1.86 12.26
CA PRO A 589 -27.21 -1.75 11.21
C PRO A 589 -27.32 -0.49 10.33
N ALA A 590 -28.54 -0.09 9.94
CA ALA A 590 -28.76 1.10 9.13
C ALA A 590 -28.43 2.38 9.91
N ALA A 591 -28.85 2.47 11.18
CA ALA A 591 -28.52 3.59 12.06
C ALA A 591 -27.00 3.71 12.29
N ILE A 592 -26.30 2.58 12.46
CA ILE A 592 -24.84 2.54 12.58
C ILE A 592 -24.15 3.03 11.30
N MET A 593 -24.63 2.61 10.13
CA MET A 593 -24.09 3.08 8.85
C MET A 593 -24.27 4.59 8.69
N ALA A 594 -25.46 5.11 9.02
CA ALA A 594 -25.74 6.55 8.99
C ALA A 594 -24.81 7.31 9.95
N HIS A 595 -24.67 6.84 11.19
CA HIS A 595 -23.78 7.42 12.20
C HIS A 595 -22.32 7.44 11.72
N ARG A 596 -21.80 6.32 11.21
CA ARG A 596 -20.42 6.24 10.69
C ARG A 596 -20.19 7.15 9.49
N ASN A 597 -21.15 7.22 8.57
CA ASN A 597 -21.07 8.11 7.42
C ASN A 597 -21.04 9.59 7.87
N LEU A 598 -21.99 10.00 8.70
CA LEU A 598 -22.09 11.38 9.18
C LEU A 598 -20.88 11.78 10.04
N SER A 599 -20.43 10.91 10.93
CA SER A 599 -19.23 11.12 11.75
C SER A 599 -17.98 11.28 10.89
N LYS A 600 -17.83 10.44 9.86
CA LYS A 600 -16.74 10.60 8.88
C LYS A 600 -16.81 11.94 8.16
N LEU A 601 -17.99 12.35 7.69
CA LEU A 601 -18.16 13.64 6.99
C LEU A 601 -17.83 14.83 7.89
N LYS A 602 -18.30 14.80 9.14
CA LYS A 602 -18.02 15.83 10.14
C LYS A 602 -16.51 15.94 10.41
N ASN A 603 -15.87 14.83 10.76
CA ASN A 603 -14.46 14.81 11.17
C ASN A 603 -13.50 15.07 9.99
N THR A 604 -13.82 14.55 8.80
CA THR A 604 -12.93 14.64 7.62
C THR A 604 -13.00 16.01 6.95
N TYR A 605 -14.20 16.61 6.89
CA TYR A 605 -14.44 17.83 6.13
C TYR A 605 -14.84 18.98 7.04
N VAL A 606 -15.96 18.87 7.75
CA VAL A 606 -16.58 20.02 8.42
C VAL A 606 -15.71 20.61 9.52
N ASP A 607 -15.12 19.78 10.38
CA ASP A 607 -14.29 20.24 11.49
C ASP A 607 -12.86 20.54 11.05
N ARG A 608 -12.35 19.82 10.03
CA ARG A 608 -10.95 19.92 9.61
C ARG A 608 -10.69 21.06 8.62
N LEU A 609 -11.62 21.34 7.69
CA LEU A 609 -11.42 22.38 6.68
C LEU A 609 -11.13 23.78 7.26
N PRO A 610 -11.79 24.24 8.35
CA PRO A 610 -11.47 25.55 8.95
C PRO A 610 -10.03 25.65 9.44
N GLU A 611 -9.45 24.55 9.94
CA GLU A 611 -8.06 24.47 10.40
C GLU A 611 -7.04 24.49 9.25
N LEU A 612 -7.48 24.14 8.03
CA LEU A 612 -6.66 24.09 6.82
C LEU A 612 -6.71 25.39 6.01
N ILE A 613 -7.41 26.41 6.50
CA ILE A 613 -7.44 27.73 5.85
C ILE A 613 -6.10 28.40 6.08
N HIS A 614 -5.42 28.70 4.98
CA HIS A 614 -4.11 29.31 5.02
C HIS A 614 -4.22 30.78 5.51
N PRO A 615 -3.41 31.19 6.52
CA PRO A 615 -3.59 32.49 7.18
C PRO A 615 -3.46 33.70 6.25
N SER A 616 -2.57 33.65 5.25
CA SER A 616 -2.33 34.81 4.36
C SER A 616 -3.28 34.90 3.18
N THR A 617 -3.76 33.76 2.65
CA THR A 617 -4.62 33.72 1.46
C THR A 617 -6.10 33.64 1.82
N GLY A 618 -6.43 33.16 3.03
CA GLY A 618 -7.80 32.88 3.44
C GLY A 618 -8.45 31.72 2.68
N ARG A 619 -7.66 30.85 2.04
CA ARG A 619 -8.12 29.76 1.17
C ARG A 619 -7.61 28.40 1.65
N VAL A 620 -8.27 27.34 1.23
CA VAL A 620 -7.83 25.95 1.44
C VAL A 620 -7.04 25.50 0.21
N HIS A 621 -5.87 24.93 0.44
CA HIS A 621 -4.97 24.48 -0.61
C HIS A 621 -4.87 22.95 -0.56
N THR A 622 -5.20 22.26 -1.65
CA THR A 622 -4.99 20.81 -1.80
C THR A 622 -3.70 20.56 -2.57
N SER A 623 -3.07 19.41 -2.38
CA SER A 623 -1.95 18.95 -3.20
C SER A 623 -2.41 17.93 -4.23
N PHE A 624 -2.07 18.14 -5.51
CA PHE A 624 -2.38 17.25 -6.63
C PHE A 624 -1.20 16.33 -6.94
N ASN A 625 -1.40 15.01 -6.96
CA ASN A 625 -0.32 14.06 -7.17
C ASN A 625 -0.45 13.35 -8.53
N GLN A 626 0.57 13.47 -9.37
CA GLN A 626 0.66 12.82 -10.69
C GLN A 626 1.11 11.35 -10.61
N THR A 627 1.84 10.96 -9.56
CA THR A 627 2.60 9.70 -9.49
C THR A 627 1.98 8.64 -8.55
N VAL A 628 0.72 8.82 -8.13
CA VAL A 628 0.06 7.94 -7.15
C VAL A 628 -0.84 6.89 -7.80
N THR A 629 -1.74 7.30 -8.71
CA THR A 629 -2.71 6.37 -9.28
C THR A 629 -2.07 5.59 -10.42
N ALA A 630 -2.28 4.28 -10.53
CA ALA A 630 -1.73 3.50 -11.62
C ALA A 630 -2.33 3.80 -13.01
N THR A 631 -3.53 4.42 -13.03
CA THR A 631 -4.24 4.77 -14.26
C THR A 631 -3.81 6.12 -14.83
N GLY A 632 -2.93 6.85 -14.14
CA GLY A 632 -2.51 8.19 -14.55
C GLY A 632 -3.48 9.31 -14.17
N ARG A 633 -4.61 9.02 -13.50
CA ARG A 633 -5.48 10.06 -12.93
C ARG A 633 -4.74 10.85 -11.84
N LEU A 634 -5.03 12.15 -11.72
CA LEU A 634 -4.59 12.90 -10.55
C LEU A 634 -5.29 12.37 -9.30
N SER A 635 -4.57 12.38 -8.18
CA SER A 635 -5.17 12.25 -6.85
C SER A 635 -4.96 13.54 -6.07
N SER A 636 -5.71 13.75 -5.00
CA SER A 636 -5.51 14.91 -4.13
C SER A 636 -5.37 14.54 -2.65
N SER A 637 -4.58 15.34 -1.93
CA SER A 637 -4.24 15.14 -0.51
C SER A 637 -4.15 16.49 0.22
N ASN A 638 -4.29 16.45 1.55
CA ASN A 638 -4.10 17.60 2.45
C ASN A 638 -4.88 18.88 2.07
N PRO A 639 -6.22 18.85 1.95
CA PRO A 639 -7.14 17.72 2.11
C PRO A 639 -7.47 17.04 0.77
N ASN A 640 -8.08 15.85 0.82
CA ASN A 640 -8.55 15.18 -0.41
C ASN A 640 -9.90 15.77 -0.86
N LEU A 641 -9.84 16.72 -1.78
CA LEU A 641 -11.00 17.42 -2.33
C LEU A 641 -11.69 16.66 -3.47
N GLN A 642 -11.06 15.63 -4.04
CA GLN A 642 -11.69 14.79 -5.06
C GLN A 642 -12.78 13.87 -4.50
N ASN A 643 -12.71 13.53 -3.21
CA ASN A 643 -13.59 12.54 -2.58
C ASN A 643 -14.80 13.14 -1.84
N ILE A 644 -15.07 14.43 -1.98
CA ILE A 644 -16.24 15.06 -1.35
C ILE A 644 -17.52 14.44 -1.96
N PRO A 645 -18.41 13.82 -1.17
CA PRO A 645 -19.58 13.15 -1.74
C PRO A 645 -20.50 14.10 -2.51
N ILE A 646 -20.86 13.70 -3.72
CA ILE A 646 -21.67 14.51 -4.65
C ILE A 646 -23.16 14.17 -4.55
N ARG A 647 -23.52 12.92 -4.21
CA ARG A 647 -24.91 12.42 -4.33
C ARG A 647 -25.71 12.43 -3.03
N THR A 648 -25.09 12.72 -1.90
CA THR A 648 -25.77 12.72 -0.60
C THR A 648 -26.19 14.13 -0.19
N PRO A 649 -27.33 14.32 0.50
CA PRO A 649 -27.74 15.63 1.00
C PRO A 649 -26.67 16.29 1.88
N GLU A 650 -26.00 15.52 2.73
CA GLU A 650 -24.94 16.00 3.62
C GLU A 650 -23.69 16.39 2.82
N GLY A 651 -23.36 15.63 1.78
CA GLY A 651 -22.26 15.96 0.87
C GLY A 651 -22.53 17.25 0.10
N GLN A 652 -23.76 17.45 -0.36
CA GLN A 652 -24.20 18.69 -1.00
C GLN A 652 -24.13 19.89 -0.05
N LYS A 653 -24.51 19.73 1.22
CA LYS A 653 -24.32 20.76 2.25
C LYS A 653 -22.85 21.15 2.42
N ILE A 654 -21.93 20.17 2.43
CA ILE A 654 -20.48 20.43 2.50
C ILE A 654 -19.98 21.13 1.25
N ARG A 655 -20.38 20.67 0.05
CA ARG A 655 -20.03 21.33 -1.23
C ARG A 655 -20.51 22.78 -1.27
N ALA A 656 -21.67 23.07 -0.70
CA ALA A 656 -22.20 24.43 -0.65
C ALA A 656 -21.33 25.40 0.18
N ALA A 657 -20.50 24.90 1.10
CA ALA A 657 -19.57 25.70 1.88
C ALA A 657 -18.31 26.11 1.09
N PHE A 658 -18.03 25.47 -0.06
CA PHE A 658 -17.00 25.94 -0.97
C PHE A 658 -17.64 26.99 -1.88
N VAL A 659 -17.20 28.24 -1.75
CA VAL A 659 -17.83 29.41 -2.40
C VAL A 659 -16.82 30.13 -3.28
N ALA A 660 -17.29 30.75 -4.36
CA ALA A 660 -16.44 31.60 -5.18
C ALA A 660 -16.05 32.88 -4.43
N ALA A 661 -14.87 33.41 -4.73
CA ALA A 661 -14.42 34.71 -4.22
C ALA A 661 -15.40 35.84 -4.61
N PRO A 662 -15.49 36.93 -3.83
CA PRO A 662 -16.36 38.06 -4.15
C PRO A 662 -16.16 38.59 -5.58
N GLY A 663 -17.26 38.77 -6.32
CA GLY A 663 -17.24 39.22 -7.72
C GLY A 663 -16.91 38.12 -8.74
N GLN A 664 -16.78 36.87 -8.31
CA GLN A 664 -16.51 35.71 -9.17
C GLN A 664 -17.61 34.64 -8.99
N LEU A 665 -17.71 33.74 -9.97
CA LEU A 665 -18.54 32.53 -9.90
C LEU A 665 -17.67 31.32 -10.22
N PHE A 666 -18.15 30.13 -9.84
CA PHE A 666 -17.59 28.89 -10.35
C PHE A 666 -18.17 28.56 -11.71
N LEU A 667 -17.30 28.09 -12.59
CA LEU A 667 -17.62 27.43 -13.84
C LEU A 667 -17.10 25.99 -13.75
N SER A 668 -17.99 25.02 -13.74
CA SER A 668 -17.66 23.61 -13.89
C SER A 668 -17.78 23.20 -15.36
N ALA A 669 -16.83 22.41 -15.84
CA ALA A 669 -16.85 21.78 -17.15
C ALA A 669 -16.57 20.29 -17.01
N ASP A 670 -17.58 19.45 -17.26
CA ASP A 670 -17.54 17.99 -17.08
C ASP A 670 -17.68 17.25 -18.41
N TYR A 671 -16.83 16.24 -18.62
CA TYR A 671 -16.96 15.38 -19.79
C TYR A 671 -18.15 14.44 -19.70
N SER A 672 -19.04 14.52 -20.69
CA SER A 672 -20.19 13.63 -20.78
C SER A 672 -19.77 12.21 -21.23
N GLN A 673 -19.72 11.29 -20.26
CA GLN A 673 -19.56 9.85 -20.49
C GLN A 673 -18.22 9.49 -21.18
N ILE A 674 -17.13 10.14 -20.79
CA ILE A 674 -15.82 9.97 -21.44
C ILE A 674 -15.37 8.50 -21.54
N ASP A 675 -15.51 7.72 -20.47
CA ASP A 675 -15.13 6.31 -20.45
C ASP A 675 -15.87 5.48 -21.52
N LEU A 676 -17.16 5.75 -21.77
CA LEU A 676 -17.94 5.09 -22.82
C LEU A 676 -17.54 5.53 -24.22
N ARG A 677 -17.16 6.81 -24.40
CA ARG A 677 -16.67 7.33 -25.68
C ARG A 677 -15.31 6.75 -26.04
N VAL A 678 -14.41 6.64 -25.06
CA VAL A 678 -13.12 5.98 -25.20
C VAL A 678 -13.32 4.49 -25.50
N MET A 679 -14.24 3.81 -24.79
CA MET A 679 -14.59 2.42 -25.10
C MET A 679 -15.11 2.27 -26.53
N ALA A 680 -15.96 3.19 -27.02
CA ALA A 680 -16.46 3.15 -28.40
C ALA A 680 -15.34 3.22 -29.44
N HIS A 681 -14.34 4.07 -29.18
CA HIS A 681 -13.14 4.18 -30.02
C HIS A 681 -12.28 2.92 -29.98
N TYR A 682 -12.03 2.32 -28.81
CA TYR A 682 -11.28 1.07 -28.75
C TYR A 682 -12.02 -0.13 -29.37
N ALA A 683 -13.32 -0.26 -29.07
CA ALA A 683 -14.14 -1.38 -29.48
C ALA A 683 -14.47 -1.37 -30.99
N GLN A 684 -14.45 -0.17 -31.61
CA GLN A 684 -14.91 0.04 -32.99
C GLN A 684 -16.29 -0.61 -33.23
N ASP A 685 -17.18 -0.48 -32.24
CA ASP A 685 -18.50 -1.08 -32.28
C ASP A 685 -19.47 -0.20 -33.10
N PRO A 686 -20.04 -0.68 -34.22
CA PRO A 686 -20.86 0.16 -35.09
C PRO A 686 -22.10 0.76 -34.42
N ALA A 687 -22.75 0.02 -33.52
CA ALA A 687 -23.95 0.48 -32.83
C ALA A 687 -23.60 1.59 -31.84
N LEU A 688 -22.52 1.41 -31.07
CA LEU A 688 -22.06 2.40 -30.10
C LEU A 688 -21.52 3.67 -30.78
N LEU A 689 -20.74 3.54 -31.86
CA LEU A 689 -20.25 4.66 -32.66
C LEU A 689 -21.41 5.48 -33.24
N THR A 690 -22.42 4.80 -33.81
CA THR A 690 -23.60 5.45 -34.38
C THR A 690 -24.38 6.21 -33.31
N ALA A 691 -24.60 5.59 -32.15
CA ALA A 691 -25.32 6.20 -31.04
C ALA A 691 -24.68 7.52 -30.60
N PHE A 692 -23.35 7.53 -30.40
CA PHE A 692 -22.65 8.74 -29.99
C PHE A 692 -22.59 9.82 -31.08
N ARG A 693 -22.42 9.45 -32.35
CA ARG A 693 -22.42 10.40 -33.48
C ARG A 693 -23.79 11.05 -33.67
N ALA A 694 -24.86 10.33 -33.39
CA ALA A 694 -26.23 10.84 -33.43
C ALA A 694 -26.64 11.62 -32.17
N GLY A 695 -25.77 11.75 -31.16
CA GLY A 695 -26.11 12.39 -29.88
C GLY A 695 -27.16 11.64 -29.06
N SER A 696 -27.33 10.33 -29.30
CA SER A 696 -28.34 9.50 -28.64
C SER A 696 -27.93 9.14 -27.20
N ASP A 697 -28.93 8.90 -26.34
CA ASP A 697 -28.68 8.39 -24.99
C ASP A 697 -28.36 6.89 -25.02
N VAL A 698 -27.06 6.57 -24.93
CA VAL A 698 -26.54 5.21 -24.95
C VAL A 698 -27.13 4.34 -23.82
N HIS A 699 -27.46 4.91 -22.66
CA HIS A 699 -28.07 4.13 -21.58
C HIS A 699 -29.51 3.73 -21.92
N ASN A 700 -30.28 4.61 -22.55
CA ASN A 700 -31.63 4.28 -23.02
C ASN A 700 -31.60 3.25 -24.14
N GLN A 701 -30.65 3.37 -25.08
CA GLN A 701 -30.48 2.38 -26.14
C GLN A 701 -30.10 1.01 -25.57
N THR A 702 -29.13 0.96 -24.65
CA THR A 702 -28.80 -0.27 -23.93
C THR A 702 -30.02 -0.83 -23.19
N ALA A 703 -30.83 0.02 -22.54
CA ALA A 703 -32.03 -0.43 -21.83
C ALA A 703 -33.04 -1.07 -22.81
N ALA A 704 -33.31 -0.44 -23.95
CA ALA A 704 -34.21 -0.97 -24.98
C ALA A 704 -33.78 -2.36 -25.45
N GLU A 705 -32.47 -2.56 -25.63
CA GLU A 705 -31.94 -3.85 -26.04
C GLU A 705 -31.98 -4.91 -24.93
N ILE A 706 -31.51 -4.56 -23.72
CA ILE A 706 -31.44 -5.50 -22.59
C ILE A 706 -32.83 -5.95 -22.18
N PHE A 707 -33.79 -5.04 -22.10
CA PHE A 707 -35.15 -5.35 -21.70
C PHE A 707 -36.06 -5.77 -22.87
N ARG A 708 -35.60 -5.65 -24.13
CA ARG A 708 -36.39 -5.94 -25.34
C ARG A 708 -37.70 -5.16 -25.41
N ILE A 709 -37.63 -3.86 -25.12
CA ILE A 709 -38.78 -2.95 -25.14
C ILE A 709 -38.51 -1.78 -26.07
N ASN A 710 -39.57 -1.20 -26.63
CA ASN A 710 -39.46 0.00 -27.43
C ASN A 710 -38.86 1.15 -26.60
N PRO A 711 -37.87 1.91 -27.13
CA PRO A 711 -37.25 3.05 -26.44
C PRO A 711 -38.23 4.04 -25.79
N ALA A 712 -39.42 4.23 -26.36
CA ALA A 712 -40.45 5.13 -25.84
C ALA A 712 -41.03 4.70 -24.48
N PHE A 713 -40.91 3.41 -24.10
CA PHE A 713 -41.40 2.88 -22.83
C PHE A 713 -40.29 2.66 -21.78
N ILE A 714 -39.07 3.15 -22.03
CA ILE A 714 -37.96 3.01 -21.09
C ILE A 714 -38.19 3.91 -19.87
N SER A 715 -38.34 3.28 -18.71
CA SER A 715 -38.48 4.00 -17.45
C SER A 715 -37.13 4.53 -16.96
N PRO A 716 -37.12 5.57 -16.09
CA PRO A 716 -35.89 6.04 -15.44
C PRO A 716 -35.15 4.93 -14.66
N GLU A 717 -35.89 3.97 -14.11
CA GLU A 717 -35.30 2.81 -13.42
C GLU A 717 -34.62 1.86 -14.38
N MET A 718 -35.24 1.54 -15.52
CA MET A 718 -34.63 0.71 -16.57
C MET A 718 -33.35 1.35 -17.11
N ARG A 719 -33.38 2.67 -17.34
CA ARG A 719 -32.20 3.45 -17.72
C ARG A 719 -31.10 3.37 -16.65
N ARG A 720 -31.45 3.47 -15.36
CA ARG A 720 -30.50 3.34 -14.24
C ARG A 720 -29.85 1.95 -14.23
N VAL A 721 -30.62 0.89 -14.43
CA VAL A 721 -30.08 -0.49 -14.52
C VAL A 721 -29.12 -0.62 -15.70
N ALA A 722 -29.51 -0.14 -16.89
CA ALA A 722 -28.65 -0.16 -18.07
C ALA A 722 -27.37 0.67 -17.88
N LYS A 723 -27.45 1.80 -17.18
CA LYS A 723 -26.27 2.58 -16.79
C LYS A 723 -25.31 1.77 -15.92
N THR A 724 -25.81 1.09 -14.89
CA THR A 724 -24.99 0.20 -14.05
C THR A 724 -24.35 -0.92 -14.87
N ILE A 725 -25.08 -1.47 -15.85
CA ILE A 725 -24.55 -2.52 -16.74
C ILE A 725 -23.44 -1.96 -17.64
N ASN A 726 -23.65 -0.81 -18.31
CA ASN A 726 -22.65 -0.17 -19.16
C ASN A 726 -21.33 0.04 -18.38
N PHE A 727 -21.39 0.70 -17.23
CA PHE A 727 -20.19 0.94 -16.42
C PHE A 727 -19.62 -0.35 -15.83
N GLY A 728 -20.47 -1.28 -15.41
CA GLY A 728 -20.03 -2.57 -14.90
C GLY A 728 -19.23 -3.35 -15.95
N ILE A 729 -19.73 -3.44 -17.19
CA ILE A 729 -19.09 -4.18 -18.27
C ILE A 729 -17.78 -3.50 -18.71
N ILE A 730 -17.77 -2.17 -18.81
CA ILE A 730 -16.53 -1.40 -19.05
C ILE A 730 -15.46 -1.74 -18.02
N TYR A 731 -15.86 -1.98 -16.76
CA TYR A 731 -14.94 -2.33 -15.69
C TYR A 731 -14.68 -3.83 -15.48
N GLY A 732 -15.11 -4.66 -16.44
CA GLY A 732 -14.90 -6.11 -16.41
C GLY A 732 -15.68 -6.82 -15.30
N ILE A 733 -16.88 -6.34 -14.94
CA ILE A 733 -17.72 -7.00 -13.92
C ILE A 733 -18.16 -8.39 -14.41
N SER A 734 -18.13 -9.37 -13.51
CA SER A 734 -18.68 -10.70 -13.78
C SER A 734 -20.20 -10.73 -13.56
N ALA A 735 -20.89 -11.74 -14.10
CA ALA A 735 -22.31 -11.97 -13.82
C ALA A 735 -22.61 -12.08 -12.31
N PHE A 736 -21.68 -12.63 -11.52
CA PHE A 736 -21.79 -12.65 -10.07
C PHE A 736 -21.74 -11.25 -9.45
N GLY A 737 -20.80 -10.41 -9.89
CA GLY A 737 -20.68 -9.03 -9.42
C GLY A 737 -21.90 -8.18 -9.79
N LEU A 738 -22.39 -8.34 -11.02
CA LEU A 738 -23.55 -7.62 -11.52
C LEU A 738 -24.85 -8.02 -10.79
N ALA A 739 -25.03 -9.33 -10.55
CA ALA A 739 -26.15 -9.84 -9.77
C ALA A 739 -26.21 -9.23 -8.37
N ALA A 740 -25.05 -9.10 -7.71
CA ALA A 740 -24.96 -8.48 -6.39
C ALA A 740 -25.30 -6.98 -6.41
N GLN A 741 -24.84 -6.22 -7.41
CA GLN A 741 -25.12 -4.78 -7.52
C GLN A 741 -26.58 -4.47 -7.84
N LEU A 742 -27.21 -5.29 -8.68
CA LEU A 742 -28.59 -5.07 -9.13
C LEU A 742 -29.63 -5.84 -8.31
N ASN A 743 -29.21 -6.62 -7.30
CA ASN A 743 -30.06 -7.55 -6.56
C ASN A 743 -30.85 -8.52 -7.49
N LEU A 744 -30.19 -9.06 -8.51
CA LEU A 744 -30.77 -10.01 -9.46
C LEU A 744 -30.26 -11.44 -9.20
N SER A 745 -30.92 -12.44 -9.78
CA SER A 745 -30.34 -13.77 -9.84
C SER A 745 -29.10 -13.80 -10.76
N ARG A 746 -28.18 -14.73 -10.51
CA ARG A 746 -26.99 -14.91 -11.38
C ARG A 746 -27.37 -15.20 -12.83
N LYS A 747 -28.49 -15.91 -13.05
CA LYS A 747 -29.00 -16.27 -14.39
C LYS A 747 -29.53 -15.05 -15.14
N GLU A 748 -30.26 -14.17 -14.47
CA GLU A 748 -30.75 -12.92 -15.06
C GLU A 748 -29.59 -11.98 -15.40
N ALA A 749 -28.62 -11.82 -14.49
CA ALA A 749 -27.43 -11.00 -14.73
C ALA A 749 -26.61 -11.52 -15.92
N ALA A 750 -26.42 -12.84 -16.04
CA ALA A 750 -25.76 -13.44 -17.20
C ALA A 750 -26.55 -13.17 -18.49
N THR A 751 -27.88 -13.32 -18.46
CA THR A 751 -28.75 -13.02 -19.62
C THR A 751 -28.62 -11.57 -20.08
N PHE A 752 -28.51 -10.62 -19.15
CA PHE A 752 -28.31 -9.21 -19.48
C PHE A 752 -26.94 -8.94 -20.10
N ILE A 753 -25.88 -9.58 -19.60
CA ILE A 753 -24.54 -9.50 -20.18
C ILE A 753 -24.52 -10.10 -21.59
N ASP A 754 -25.16 -11.26 -21.79
CA ASP A 754 -25.23 -11.92 -23.10
C ASP A 754 -25.96 -11.06 -24.13
N ARG A 755 -27.10 -10.45 -23.74
CA ARG A 755 -27.83 -9.50 -24.60
C ARG A 755 -27.00 -8.27 -24.93
N TYR A 756 -26.28 -7.73 -23.95
CA TYR A 756 -25.39 -6.59 -24.15
C TYR A 756 -24.31 -6.91 -25.20
N PHE A 757 -23.61 -8.04 -25.06
CA PHE A 757 -22.55 -8.42 -26.01
C PHE A 757 -23.08 -8.87 -27.37
N ALA A 758 -24.31 -9.37 -27.45
CA ALA A 758 -24.95 -9.64 -28.73
C ALA A 758 -25.20 -8.36 -29.54
N HIS A 759 -25.53 -7.26 -28.86
CA HIS A 759 -25.75 -5.95 -29.50
C HIS A 759 -24.46 -5.18 -29.73
N TYR A 760 -23.56 -5.15 -28.74
CA TYR A 760 -22.26 -4.48 -28.79
C TYR A 760 -21.13 -5.50 -28.98
N ALA A 761 -21.14 -6.21 -30.10
CA ALA A 761 -20.18 -7.29 -30.38
C ALA A 761 -18.73 -6.79 -30.44
N GLY A 762 -18.49 -5.54 -30.84
CA GLY A 762 -17.15 -4.93 -30.85
C GLY A 762 -16.57 -4.78 -29.45
N VAL A 763 -17.40 -4.55 -28.43
CA VAL A 763 -16.95 -4.42 -27.03
C VAL A 763 -16.43 -5.77 -26.53
N LYS A 764 -17.15 -6.86 -26.81
CA LYS A 764 -16.71 -8.21 -26.43
C LYS A 764 -15.36 -8.56 -27.07
N ARG A 765 -15.24 -8.32 -28.38
CA ARG A 765 -14.01 -8.56 -29.15
C ARG A 765 -12.83 -7.80 -28.54
N PHE A 766 -12.99 -6.50 -28.28
CA PHE A 766 -11.95 -5.70 -27.65
C PHE A 766 -11.50 -6.24 -26.29
N MET A 767 -12.44 -6.64 -25.42
CA MET A 767 -12.10 -7.19 -24.10
C MET A 767 -11.30 -8.49 -24.20
N GLU A 768 -11.62 -9.35 -25.17
CA GLU A 768 -10.88 -10.61 -25.40
C GLU A 768 -9.48 -10.33 -25.97
N GLU A 769 -9.38 -9.44 -26.96
CA GLU A 769 -8.12 -9.07 -27.62
C GLU A 769 -7.14 -8.37 -26.67
N ILE A 770 -7.62 -7.43 -25.84
CA ILE A 770 -6.74 -6.71 -24.92
C ILE A 770 -6.19 -7.60 -23.83
N VAL A 771 -6.98 -8.59 -23.34
CA VAL A 771 -6.50 -9.59 -22.39
C VAL A 771 -5.48 -10.53 -23.04
N ALA A 772 -5.72 -10.96 -24.27
CA ALA A 772 -4.76 -11.79 -25.01
C ALA A 772 -3.44 -11.05 -25.23
N LYS A 773 -3.50 -9.78 -25.63
CA LYS A 773 -2.33 -8.90 -25.77
C LYS A 773 -1.60 -8.71 -24.43
N ALA A 774 -2.33 -8.45 -23.35
CA ALA A 774 -1.76 -8.30 -22.02
C ALA A 774 -1.01 -9.55 -21.54
N ARG A 775 -1.51 -10.76 -21.86
CA ARG A 775 -0.84 -12.02 -21.52
C ARG A 775 0.47 -12.21 -22.30
N GLN A 776 0.51 -11.75 -23.54
CA GLN A 776 1.70 -11.80 -24.40
C GLN A 776 2.75 -10.77 -23.99
N ASP A 777 2.32 -9.51 -23.82
CA ASP A 777 3.23 -8.38 -23.62
C ASP A 777 3.60 -8.17 -22.14
N GLY A 778 2.78 -8.66 -21.20
CA GLY A 778 2.92 -8.41 -19.77
C GLY A 778 2.43 -7.04 -19.31
N PHE A 779 1.89 -6.22 -20.22
CA PHE A 779 1.37 -4.88 -19.94
C PHE A 779 0.27 -4.47 -20.92
N VAL A 780 -0.42 -3.37 -20.61
CA VAL A 780 -1.35 -2.67 -21.53
C VAL A 780 -1.01 -1.19 -21.63
N THR A 781 -1.49 -0.51 -22.68
CA THR A 781 -1.23 0.91 -22.92
C THR A 781 -2.49 1.75 -23.17
N THR A 782 -2.41 3.04 -22.86
CA THR A 782 -3.40 4.05 -23.32
C THR A 782 -3.13 4.48 -24.76
N LEU A 783 -3.99 5.34 -25.32
CA LEU A 783 -3.75 5.94 -26.66
C LEU A 783 -2.48 6.79 -26.73
N LEU A 784 -2.05 7.38 -25.61
CA LEU A 784 -0.78 8.12 -25.51
C LEU A 784 0.37 7.24 -24.99
N ASN A 785 0.25 5.92 -25.17
CA ASN A 785 1.28 4.94 -24.84
C ASN A 785 1.65 4.83 -23.34
N ARG A 786 0.84 5.39 -22.42
CA ARG A 786 1.05 5.19 -20.98
C ARG A 786 0.94 3.71 -20.64
N ARG A 787 1.97 3.13 -20.02
CA ARG A 787 2.03 1.69 -19.74
C ARG A 787 1.50 1.34 -18.36
N ARG A 788 0.88 0.17 -18.26
CA ARG A 788 0.54 -0.50 -17.00
C ARG A 788 1.04 -1.93 -17.02
N LEU A 789 2.06 -2.20 -16.20
CA LEU A 789 2.59 -3.55 -16.00
C LEU A 789 1.56 -4.42 -15.25
N LEU A 790 1.47 -5.68 -15.66
CA LEU A 790 0.52 -6.67 -15.13
C LEU A 790 1.25 -7.97 -14.80
N PRO A 791 2.09 -8.02 -13.74
CA PRO A 791 2.90 -9.21 -13.41
C PRO A 791 2.05 -10.46 -13.16
N ASP A 792 0.84 -10.29 -12.63
CA ASP A 792 -0.08 -11.39 -12.32
C ASP A 792 -0.94 -11.86 -13.52
N ILE A 793 -0.76 -11.30 -14.73
CA ILE A 793 -1.62 -11.64 -15.89
C ILE A 793 -1.53 -13.11 -16.31
N ASN A 794 -0.41 -13.77 -15.99
CA ASN A 794 -0.16 -15.19 -16.24
C ASN A 794 -0.11 -16.01 -14.94
N SER A 795 -0.58 -15.46 -13.81
CA SER A 795 -0.53 -16.14 -12.51
C SER A 795 -1.36 -17.45 -12.51
N ALA A 796 -0.81 -18.50 -11.90
CA ALA A 796 -1.54 -19.74 -11.65
C ALA A 796 -2.74 -19.52 -10.70
N ASN A 797 -2.62 -18.54 -9.79
CA ASN A 797 -3.70 -18.14 -8.90
C ASN A 797 -4.82 -17.47 -9.70
N LYS A 798 -5.98 -18.14 -9.75
CA LYS A 798 -7.15 -17.67 -10.49
C LYS A 798 -7.62 -16.28 -10.05
N ALA A 799 -7.61 -15.96 -8.76
CA ALA A 799 -8.10 -14.68 -8.26
C ALA A 799 -7.17 -13.51 -8.65
N SER A 800 -5.84 -13.72 -8.54
CA SER A 800 -4.85 -12.73 -8.97
C SER A 800 -4.91 -12.51 -10.48
N ARG A 801 -5.02 -13.60 -11.26
CA ARG A 801 -5.16 -13.54 -12.72
C ARG A 801 -6.42 -12.80 -13.16
N GLU A 802 -7.59 -13.14 -12.62
CA GLU A 802 -8.85 -12.45 -12.93
C GLU A 802 -8.84 -10.96 -12.53
N PHE A 803 -8.05 -10.60 -11.51
CA PHE A 803 -7.84 -9.19 -11.15
C PHE A 803 -6.94 -8.48 -12.17
N ALA A 804 -5.86 -9.12 -12.63
CA ALA A 804 -4.99 -8.59 -13.67
C ALA A 804 -5.73 -8.44 -15.01
N GLU A 805 -6.56 -9.41 -15.40
CA GLU A 805 -7.39 -9.34 -16.62
C GLU A 805 -8.38 -8.18 -16.59
N ARG A 806 -9.07 -7.96 -15.45
CA ARG A 806 -9.94 -6.78 -15.29
C ARG A 806 -9.14 -5.48 -15.36
N THR A 807 -7.94 -5.46 -14.79
CA THR A 807 -7.06 -4.29 -14.87
C THR A 807 -6.64 -4.03 -16.33
N ALA A 808 -6.33 -5.07 -17.10
CA ALA A 808 -5.99 -4.97 -18.52
C ALA A 808 -7.09 -4.32 -19.36
N ILE A 809 -8.36 -4.61 -19.06
CA ILE A 809 -9.52 -4.02 -19.75
C ILE A 809 -9.73 -2.57 -19.31
N ASN A 810 -9.64 -2.30 -18.01
CA ASN A 810 -10.02 -1.01 -17.43
C ASN A 810 -8.98 0.08 -17.72
N THR A 811 -7.70 -0.27 -17.71
CA THR A 811 -6.60 0.69 -17.82
C THR A 811 -6.61 1.47 -19.13
N PRO A 812 -6.71 0.85 -20.33
CA PRO A 812 -6.74 1.61 -21.59
C PRO A 812 -7.86 2.66 -21.59
N ILE A 813 -9.01 2.33 -21.01
CA ILE A 813 -10.19 3.20 -20.99
C ILE A 813 -10.00 4.35 -19.99
N GLN A 814 -9.81 4.02 -18.71
CA GLN A 814 -9.68 5.03 -17.65
C GLN A 814 -8.41 5.86 -17.79
N GLY A 815 -7.32 5.24 -18.26
CA GLY A 815 -6.05 5.92 -18.47
C GLY A 815 -6.09 6.87 -19.67
N THR A 816 -6.74 6.48 -20.77
CA THR A 816 -6.95 7.41 -21.89
C THR A 816 -7.88 8.56 -21.47
N ALA A 817 -8.93 8.30 -20.69
CA ALA A 817 -9.75 9.37 -20.13
C ALA A 817 -8.94 10.33 -19.23
N ALA A 818 -8.01 9.78 -18.42
CA ALA A 818 -7.09 10.56 -17.61
C ALA A 818 -6.11 11.39 -18.47
N ASP A 819 -5.61 10.82 -19.56
CA ASP A 819 -4.74 11.52 -20.49
C ASP A 819 -5.50 12.67 -21.19
N ILE A 820 -6.75 12.44 -21.61
CA ILE A 820 -7.62 13.45 -22.23
C ILE A 820 -7.88 14.62 -21.29
N ILE A 821 -8.28 14.38 -20.02
CA ILE A 821 -8.54 15.48 -19.08
C ILE A 821 -7.27 16.29 -18.79
N LYS A 822 -6.10 15.65 -18.73
CA LYS A 822 -4.81 16.35 -18.58
C LYS A 822 -4.47 17.22 -19.80
N LEU A 823 -4.67 16.71 -21.01
CA LEU A 823 -4.52 17.50 -22.24
C LEU A 823 -5.50 18.68 -22.25
N ALA A 824 -6.74 18.44 -21.80
CA ALA A 824 -7.78 19.44 -21.69
C ALA A 824 -7.40 20.56 -20.72
N THR A 825 -6.84 20.22 -19.56
CA THR A 825 -6.26 21.17 -18.61
C THR A 825 -5.21 22.04 -19.27
N ILE A 826 -4.23 21.45 -19.97
CA ILE A 826 -3.16 22.21 -20.66
C ILE A 826 -3.74 23.12 -21.75
N ALA A 827 -4.67 22.62 -22.56
CA ALA A 827 -5.26 23.38 -23.65
C ALA A 827 -6.13 24.54 -23.14
N ALA A 828 -6.95 24.30 -22.12
CA ALA A 828 -7.83 25.31 -21.53
C ALA A 828 -7.03 26.44 -20.88
N THR A 829 -6.05 26.12 -20.02
CA THR A 829 -5.24 27.16 -19.36
C THR A 829 -4.41 27.97 -20.35
N ARG A 830 -3.84 27.32 -21.38
CA ARG A 830 -3.12 28.02 -22.45
C ARG A 830 -4.03 29.01 -23.19
N ARG A 831 -5.21 28.56 -23.64
CA ARG A 831 -6.14 29.42 -24.41
C ARG A 831 -6.71 30.56 -23.57
N LEU A 832 -7.00 30.33 -22.29
CA LEU A 832 -7.43 31.40 -21.37
C LEU A 832 -6.34 32.47 -21.24
N SER A 833 -5.08 32.06 -21.11
CA SER A 833 -3.94 32.99 -21.04
C SER A 833 -3.72 33.74 -22.36
N GLU A 834 -3.80 33.06 -23.51
CA GLU A 834 -3.67 33.66 -24.85
C GLU A 834 -4.76 34.72 -25.12
N GLN A 835 -5.96 34.53 -24.58
CA GLN A 835 -7.08 35.48 -24.71
C GLN A 835 -7.14 36.52 -23.59
N GLY A 836 -6.23 36.46 -22.62
CA GLY A 836 -6.19 37.40 -21.50
C GLY A 836 -7.38 37.32 -20.54
N LEU A 837 -8.03 36.14 -20.44
CA LEU A 837 -9.13 35.91 -19.51
C LEU A 837 -8.60 35.64 -18.09
N GLY A 838 -9.22 36.25 -17.08
CA GLY A 838 -8.85 36.18 -15.67
C GLY A 838 -9.34 34.94 -14.93
N ALA A 839 -9.85 33.94 -15.63
CA ALA A 839 -10.31 32.67 -15.06
C ALA A 839 -9.15 31.87 -14.45
N ARG A 840 -9.36 31.34 -13.24
CA ARG A 840 -8.39 30.51 -12.52
C ARG A 840 -8.90 29.09 -12.38
N LEU A 841 -8.15 28.11 -12.88
CA LEU A 841 -8.42 26.70 -12.65
C LEU A 841 -8.11 26.37 -11.18
N LEU A 842 -9.09 25.82 -10.45
CA LEU A 842 -8.95 25.51 -9.02
C LEU A 842 -8.82 24.01 -8.76
N LEU A 843 -9.72 23.20 -9.35
CA LEU A 843 -9.83 21.78 -9.06
C LEU A 843 -9.97 20.96 -10.34
N GLN A 844 -9.42 19.74 -10.31
CA GLN A 844 -9.82 18.65 -11.18
C GLN A 844 -10.48 17.56 -10.32
N ILE A 845 -11.77 17.29 -10.54
CA ILE A 845 -12.53 16.28 -9.81
C ILE A 845 -12.99 15.22 -10.82
N HIS A 846 -12.44 14.01 -10.76
CA HIS A 846 -12.72 12.98 -11.76
C HIS A 846 -12.46 13.48 -13.19
N ASP A 847 -13.52 13.68 -13.98
CA ASP A 847 -13.50 14.08 -15.39
C ASP A 847 -13.98 15.55 -15.57
N GLU A 848 -14.03 16.30 -14.45
CA GLU A 848 -14.52 17.68 -14.31
C GLU A 848 -13.35 18.65 -14.04
N LEU A 849 -13.37 19.82 -14.70
CA LEU A 849 -12.53 20.98 -14.39
C LEU A 849 -13.37 22.08 -13.74
N VAL A 850 -12.93 22.61 -12.61
CA VAL A 850 -13.62 23.68 -11.88
C VAL A 850 -12.79 24.95 -11.86
N PHE A 851 -13.34 26.02 -12.42
CA PHE A 851 -12.72 27.33 -12.52
C PHE A 851 -13.41 28.34 -11.60
N GLU A 852 -12.66 29.32 -11.11
CA GLU A 852 -13.17 30.55 -10.50
C GLU A 852 -13.00 31.68 -11.51
N VAL A 853 -14.11 32.33 -11.87
CA VAL A 853 -14.19 33.18 -13.07
C VAL A 853 -14.81 34.53 -12.71
N PRO A 854 -14.23 35.66 -13.14
CA PRO A 854 -14.87 36.98 -13.00
C PRO A 854 -16.26 36.99 -13.63
N LEU A 855 -17.24 37.61 -12.95
CA LEU A 855 -18.63 37.68 -13.43
C LEU A 855 -18.74 38.19 -14.88
N SER A 856 -17.91 39.16 -15.27
CA SER A 856 -17.88 39.75 -16.62
C SER A 856 -17.35 38.82 -17.71
N GLU A 857 -16.71 37.71 -17.35
CA GLU A 857 -15.99 36.83 -18.29
C GLU A 857 -16.58 35.42 -18.39
N ILE A 858 -17.70 35.15 -17.69
CA ILE A 858 -18.29 33.80 -17.58
C ILE A 858 -18.60 33.17 -18.94
N GLU A 859 -19.26 33.91 -19.83
CA GLU A 859 -19.65 33.38 -21.14
C GLU A 859 -18.43 33.12 -22.03
N ALA A 860 -17.50 34.07 -22.08
CA ALA A 860 -16.27 33.96 -22.86
C ALA A 860 -15.40 32.78 -22.37
N THR A 861 -15.21 32.68 -21.05
CA THR A 861 -14.48 31.57 -20.42
C THR A 861 -15.15 30.24 -20.70
N GLY A 862 -16.48 30.15 -20.56
CA GLY A 862 -17.24 28.94 -20.84
C GLY A 862 -17.06 28.43 -22.26
N ALA A 863 -17.11 29.34 -23.25
CA ALA A 863 -16.89 28.99 -24.66
C ALA A 863 -15.46 28.47 -24.90
N VAL A 864 -14.45 29.16 -24.36
CA VAL A 864 -13.03 28.81 -24.52
C VAL A 864 -12.71 27.46 -23.89
N VAL A 865 -13.16 27.24 -22.66
CA VAL A 865 -12.94 25.98 -21.93
C VAL A 865 -13.62 24.84 -22.68
N LYS A 866 -14.86 25.01 -23.10
CA LYS A 866 -15.60 23.97 -23.84
C LYS A 866 -14.90 23.59 -25.14
N GLU A 867 -14.53 24.57 -25.96
CA GLU A 867 -13.84 24.33 -27.23
C GLU A 867 -12.47 23.66 -27.01
N ALA A 868 -11.72 24.10 -25.99
CA ALA A 868 -10.44 23.51 -25.64
C ALA A 868 -10.61 22.02 -25.30
N MET A 869 -11.52 21.70 -24.37
CA MET A 869 -11.73 20.34 -23.89
C MET A 869 -12.28 19.41 -24.99
N GLU A 870 -13.25 19.85 -25.80
CA GLU A 870 -13.80 19.00 -26.86
C GLU A 870 -12.80 18.71 -28.00
N GLY A 871 -11.75 19.55 -28.14
CA GLY A 871 -10.78 19.49 -29.24
C GLY A 871 -9.43 18.85 -28.92
N VAL A 872 -9.16 18.37 -27.70
CA VAL A 872 -7.81 17.93 -27.31
C VAL A 872 -7.35 16.61 -27.88
N MET A 873 -8.28 15.72 -28.24
CA MET A 873 -7.97 14.42 -28.80
C MET A 873 -9.05 14.02 -29.80
N ARG A 874 -8.62 13.60 -30.99
CA ARG A 874 -9.53 13.11 -32.02
C ARG A 874 -9.85 11.64 -31.76
N LEU A 875 -11.07 11.38 -31.30
CA LEU A 875 -11.66 10.04 -31.24
C LEU A 875 -12.63 9.83 -32.42
N ASP A 876 -13.05 8.59 -32.65
CA ASP A 876 -14.04 8.26 -33.69
C ASP A 876 -15.47 8.71 -33.33
N VAL A 877 -15.67 9.16 -32.09
CA VAL A 877 -16.87 9.77 -31.56
C VAL A 877 -16.51 11.14 -30.97
N PRO A 878 -17.39 12.15 -31.04
CA PRO A 878 -17.08 13.47 -30.50
C PRO A 878 -16.90 13.40 -28.99
N LEU A 879 -15.94 14.15 -28.44
CA LEU A 879 -15.94 14.50 -27.02
C LEU A 879 -17.00 15.58 -26.80
N VAL A 880 -17.72 15.51 -25.67
CA VAL A 880 -18.80 16.45 -25.34
C VAL A 880 -18.63 16.93 -23.92
N VAL A 881 -18.66 18.23 -23.72
CA VAL A 881 -18.50 18.88 -22.41
C VAL A 881 -19.77 19.64 -22.04
N ASN A 882 -20.21 19.42 -20.81
CA ASN A 882 -21.29 20.18 -20.20
C ASN A 882 -20.71 21.22 -19.25
N THR A 883 -21.17 22.45 -19.37
CA THR A 883 -20.75 23.55 -18.50
C THR A 883 -21.87 23.98 -17.58
N VAL A 884 -21.57 24.17 -16.30
CA VAL A 884 -22.50 24.64 -15.27
C VAL A 884 -21.87 25.80 -14.52
N VAL A 885 -22.67 26.82 -14.20
CA VAL A 885 -22.22 28.03 -13.48
C VAL A 885 -22.97 28.17 -12.17
N GLY A 886 -22.27 28.55 -11.11
CA GLY A 886 -22.87 28.68 -9.79
C GLY A 886 -21.97 29.38 -8.78
N GLU A 887 -22.57 29.80 -7.67
CA GLU A 887 -21.87 30.55 -6.60
C GLU A 887 -21.05 29.64 -5.66
N ASN A 888 -21.33 28.33 -5.67
CA ASN A 888 -20.70 27.35 -4.80
C ASN A 888 -20.62 25.97 -5.48
N LEU A 889 -19.80 25.06 -4.94
CA LEU A 889 -19.60 23.72 -5.52
C LEU A 889 -20.85 22.82 -5.52
N ALA A 890 -21.89 23.16 -4.76
CA ALA A 890 -23.15 22.39 -4.80
C ALA A 890 -24.03 22.77 -6.00
N LYS A 891 -23.86 23.98 -6.52
CA LYS A 891 -24.60 24.52 -7.67
C LYS A 891 -23.90 24.26 -9.02
N VAL A 892 -22.66 23.76 -9.01
CA VAL A 892 -21.88 23.42 -10.21
C VAL A 892 -21.59 21.94 -10.31
#